data_AF-A0A962K8M9-F1
#
_entry.id   AF-A0A962K8M9-F1
#
_cell.length_a   1.000
_cell.length_b   1.000
_cell.length_c   1.000
_cell.angle_alpha   90.00
_cell.angle_beta   90.00
_cell.angle_gamma   90.00
#
_symmetry.space_group_name_H-M   'P 1'
#
loop_
_entity.id
_entity.type
_entity.pdbx_description
1 polymer ?
#
loop_
_entity_poly.entity_id
_entity_poly.type
_entity_poly.pdbx_seq_one_letter_code
_entity_poly.pdbx_strand_id
1 'polypeptide(L)'
;MRHFKITVTFGLLALVGPLSALADSAFPVDEAVMVSREIDPQEQAQTYRATYLSSGGFAVTSSEYIDAVGISFDLGSTVSVAQATLRLPIIEYYSLAGSVPIKIYAFADDGAIDLYDYKAGFSVPVGSVEAIGRAELVLDVTGAVNGILQSSQYAGFRIVTGWTPQEITGTTFPAFKGARFDSMASRLEFTPGSAPSSGMDASSFDGFRLSLPGISVDELGVVDATFELTDLDSSIFTLTAAELFPIQSGSTGPVSGTDLLNCSAFNPPSIPSITGDPASFSYSSGLLHAPNVSFQGQQWDMVFTLVDDSPSIRFRLVSLELSPPTPPLNTVASLGGTAIIEPSQDFIPLCHGWVLIGDSSRNRLVERNVITGETASSYSFNTQPDQLTLDDESGIVYFSTHPETERLYKLDLKSGIISYNRIIEGERQFSPIDIVPGEDGNLFVLLHDRSTGESPAANGLWMGILDSSADPVVPSLPLDSPIRVVYDRNQQRVFVTTESNLATFLFFPQSNEFAFVNDTDIPVGSGCTDFAVSPDGKRLAYACPNGNNEEVTPFAIHDLDPVDYHNPDGEWYLGSSPVSATFNAAGDVLIATDGSQLFFFDVVTHLLLEKYDLGLSAGDAVRKIRLSRDGNLLLVFMQNELDSANGKMLWMPMPDIEATTLP
;
A
#
# COMPACT_ATOMS: atom_id res chain seq x y z
N MET A 1 20.61 -77.22 23.24
CA MET A 1 20.52 -75.74 23.33
C MET A 1 21.60 -75.12 22.46
N ARG A 2 21.20 -74.14 21.64
CA ARG A 2 21.98 -73.18 20.84
C ARG A 2 22.85 -73.75 19.70
N HIS A 3 22.25 -73.74 18.51
CA HIS A 3 22.92 -73.66 17.21
C HIS A 3 23.57 -72.28 17.05
N PHE A 4 24.83 -72.22 16.64
CA PHE A 4 25.46 -71.02 16.07
C PHE A 4 25.44 -71.18 14.55
N LYS A 5 24.59 -70.41 13.88
CA LYS A 5 24.64 -70.15 12.43
C LYS A 5 25.56 -68.95 12.22
N ILE A 6 26.61 -69.11 11.42
CA ILE A 6 27.40 -68.01 10.89
C ILE A 6 26.69 -67.54 9.62
N THR A 7 26.11 -66.36 9.68
CA THR A 7 25.57 -65.65 8.51
C THR A 7 26.69 -64.83 7.90
N VAL A 8 27.08 -65.16 6.67
CA VAL A 8 27.96 -64.32 5.84
C VAL A 8 27.06 -63.32 5.12
N THR A 9 27.10 -62.06 5.53
CA THR A 9 26.40 -60.96 4.86
C THR A 9 27.27 -60.47 3.70
N PHE A 10 26.82 -60.70 2.47
CA PHE A 10 27.32 -59.99 1.28
C PHE A 10 26.89 -58.52 1.39
N GLY A 11 27.83 -57.63 1.68
CA GLY A 11 27.62 -56.19 1.55
C GLY A 11 27.62 -55.81 0.07
N LEU A 12 26.43 -55.64 -0.51
CA LEU A 12 26.25 -54.96 -1.78
C LEU A 12 26.50 -53.46 -1.51
N LEU A 13 27.69 -52.97 -1.83
CA LEU A 13 27.97 -51.52 -1.86
C LEU A 13 27.18 -50.92 -3.02
N ALA A 14 25.98 -50.42 -2.75
CA ALA A 14 25.28 -49.52 -3.65
C ALA A 14 25.91 -48.12 -3.52
N LEU A 15 27.00 -47.90 -4.25
CA LEU A 15 27.50 -46.55 -4.56
C LEU A 15 26.55 -45.93 -5.59
N VAL A 16 25.39 -45.46 -5.13
CA VAL A 16 24.56 -44.52 -5.89
C VAL A 16 25.04 -43.13 -5.48
N GLY A 17 26.09 -42.65 -6.14
CA GLY A 17 26.28 -41.20 -6.24
C GLY A 17 25.13 -40.62 -7.09
N PRO A 18 24.75 -39.35 -6.90
CA PRO A 18 23.76 -38.72 -7.78
C PRO A 18 24.26 -38.84 -9.21
N LEU A 19 23.51 -39.56 -10.05
CA LEU A 19 23.66 -39.49 -11.50
C LEU A 19 23.49 -38.02 -11.87
N SER A 20 24.57 -37.35 -12.28
CA SER A 20 24.47 -36.04 -12.91
C SER A 20 23.52 -36.19 -14.09
N ALA A 21 22.38 -35.49 -14.05
CA ALA A 21 21.44 -35.47 -15.16
C ALA A 21 22.22 -35.06 -16.42
N LEU A 22 22.18 -35.89 -17.45
CA LEU A 22 22.82 -35.58 -18.73
C LEU A 22 21.96 -34.51 -19.42
N ALA A 23 22.61 -33.48 -19.96
CA ALA A 23 21.95 -32.51 -20.82
C ALA A 23 21.45 -33.23 -22.09
N ASP A 24 20.19 -33.01 -22.43
CA ASP A 24 19.50 -33.46 -23.63
C ASP A 24 19.36 -32.31 -24.64
N SER A 25 18.94 -32.60 -25.86
CA SER A 25 18.76 -31.59 -26.91
C SER A 25 17.52 -31.89 -27.76
N ALA A 26 16.61 -30.93 -27.84
CA ALA A 26 15.50 -30.95 -28.77
C ALA A 26 15.85 -30.21 -30.06
N PHE A 27 15.48 -30.81 -31.18
CA PHE A 27 15.56 -30.19 -32.51
C PHE A 27 14.18 -29.67 -32.92
N PRO A 28 14.13 -28.69 -33.83
CA PRO A 28 12.88 -28.16 -34.35
C PRO A 28 12.02 -29.28 -34.92
N VAL A 29 10.78 -29.38 -34.48
CA VAL A 29 9.77 -30.27 -35.10
C VAL A 29 8.99 -29.56 -36.19
N ASP A 30 8.89 -28.23 -36.10
CA ASP A 30 8.32 -27.38 -37.14
C ASP A 30 8.94 -25.97 -37.12
N GLU A 31 8.88 -25.29 -38.27
CA GLU A 31 9.26 -23.88 -38.42
C GLU A 31 8.33 -23.14 -39.38
N ALA A 32 8.12 -21.86 -39.13
CA ALA A 32 7.54 -20.98 -40.12
C ALA A 32 8.05 -19.54 -39.97
N VAL A 33 7.93 -18.77 -41.04
CA VAL A 33 7.98 -17.31 -41.01
C VAL A 33 6.54 -16.81 -41.07
N MET A 34 6.09 -16.20 -39.98
CA MET A 34 4.76 -15.63 -39.80
C MET A 34 4.82 -14.12 -40.03
N VAL A 35 3.91 -13.57 -40.83
CA VAL A 35 4.01 -12.17 -41.25
C VAL A 35 2.79 -11.36 -40.87
N SER A 36 3.00 -10.21 -40.23
CA SER A 36 1.95 -9.21 -40.05
C SER A 36 2.16 -8.02 -40.98
N ARG A 37 1.07 -7.52 -41.54
CA ARG A 37 1.02 -6.22 -42.23
C ARG A 37 0.25 -5.25 -41.35
N GLU A 38 0.56 -3.96 -41.44
CA GLU A 38 -0.26 -2.93 -40.82
C GLU A 38 -1.66 -2.98 -41.46
N ILE A 39 -2.65 -3.49 -40.72
CA ILE A 39 -4.05 -3.50 -41.13
C ILE A 39 -4.60 -2.11 -40.80
N ASP A 40 -5.41 -1.54 -41.72
CA ASP A 40 -6.08 -0.25 -41.62
C ASP A 40 -6.56 0.07 -40.18
N PRO A 41 -6.25 1.24 -39.61
CA PRO A 41 -6.70 1.65 -38.28
C PRO A 41 -8.22 1.59 -38.05
N GLN A 42 -9.03 1.48 -39.10
CA GLN A 42 -10.50 1.35 -39.03
C GLN A 42 -10.98 -0.10 -38.77
N GLU A 43 -10.13 -1.12 -38.82
CA GLU A 43 -10.49 -2.55 -38.62
C GLU A 43 -10.27 -3.07 -37.19
N GLN A 44 -10.48 -2.20 -36.19
CA GLN A 44 -10.12 -2.36 -34.77
C GLN A 44 -10.81 -3.49 -33.95
N ALA A 45 -11.37 -4.54 -34.56
CA ALA A 45 -12.11 -5.56 -33.81
C ALA A 45 -11.84 -7.02 -34.18
N GLN A 46 -10.84 -7.35 -35.02
CA GLN A 46 -10.57 -8.75 -35.35
C GLN A 46 -9.20 -9.20 -34.84
N THR A 47 -9.19 -10.35 -34.15
CA THR A 47 -8.03 -11.07 -33.60
C THR A 47 -6.77 -10.89 -34.46
N TYR A 48 -5.72 -10.29 -33.89
CA TYR A 48 -4.40 -10.17 -34.52
C TYR A 48 -3.80 -11.56 -34.78
N ARG A 49 -3.78 -11.98 -36.04
CA ARG A 49 -3.13 -13.20 -36.52
C ARG A 49 -2.13 -12.83 -37.61
N ALA A 50 -1.20 -13.73 -37.93
CA ALA A 50 -0.39 -13.55 -39.12
C ALA A 50 -1.27 -13.53 -40.39
N THR A 51 -0.82 -12.77 -41.39
CA THR A 51 -1.44 -12.64 -42.71
C THR A 51 -1.02 -13.74 -43.67
N TYR A 52 0.18 -14.31 -43.50
CA TYR A 52 0.65 -15.49 -44.23
C TYR A 52 1.78 -16.23 -43.49
N LEU A 53 2.01 -17.50 -43.88
CA LEU A 53 3.15 -18.33 -43.49
C LEU A 53 4.09 -18.53 -44.69
N SER A 54 5.40 -18.51 -44.46
CA SER A 54 6.43 -18.87 -45.45
C SER A 54 7.61 -19.57 -44.76
N SER A 55 8.66 -19.93 -45.50
CA SER A 55 9.87 -20.56 -44.94
C SER A 55 11.10 -19.66 -45.10
N GLY A 56 12.18 -20.00 -44.39
CA GLY A 56 13.49 -19.36 -44.59
C GLY A 56 14.05 -18.57 -43.41
N GLY A 57 13.43 -18.66 -42.23
CA GLY A 57 14.02 -18.19 -40.97
C GLY A 57 14.23 -16.68 -40.87
N PHE A 58 13.40 -15.87 -41.52
CA PHE A 58 13.51 -14.41 -41.49
C PHE A 58 12.78 -13.80 -40.29
N ALA A 59 13.51 -13.11 -39.41
CA ALA A 59 12.96 -12.17 -38.44
C ALA A 59 13.36 -10.77 -38.89
N VAL A 60 12.53 -10.14 -39.73
CA VAL A 60 12.84 -8.85 -40.35
C VAL A 60 11.65 -7.91 -40.30
N THR A 61 11.91 -6.62 -40.14
CA THR A 61 10.92 -5.55 -40.23
C THR A 61 11.18 -4.73 -41.50
N SER A 62 10.13 -4.46 -42.26
CA SER A 62 10.13 -3.50 -43.37
C SER A 62 9.21 -2.32 -43.03
N SER A 63 9.08 -1.35 -43.94
CA SER A 63 8.11 -0.26 -43.79
C SER A 63 6.65 -0.69 -43.85
N GLU A 64 6.35 -1.92 -44.31
CA GLU A 64 4.98 -2.38 -44.56
C GLU A 64 4.61 -3.66 -43.80
N TYR A 65 5.59 -4.38 -43.26
CA TYR A 65 5.37 -5.67 -42.63
C TYR A 65 6.44 -6.03 -41.59
N ILE A 66 6.08 -6.97 -40.71
CA ILE A 66 7.00 -7.61 -39.77
C ILE A 66 6.94 -9.12 -40.01
N ASP A 67 8.09 -9.71 -40.33
CA ASP A 67 8.32 -11.15 -40.38
C ASP A 67 8.83 -11.63 -39.03
N ALA A 68 8.20 -12.68 -38.50
CA ALA A 68 8.57 -13.37 -37.27
C ALA A 68 8.94 -14.82 -37.59
N VAL A 69 10.06 -15.31 -37.06
CA VAL A 69 10.39 -16.74 -37.13
C VAL A 69 9.71 -17.45 -35.96
N GLY A 70 8.85 -18.42 -36.25
CA GLY A 70 8.33 -19.39 -35.31
C GLY A 70 9.13 -20.69 -35.39
N ILE A 71 9.53 -21.23 -34.25
CA ILE A 71 10.19 -22.53 -34.16
C ILE A 71 9.56 -23.31 -33.01
N SER A 72 9.17 -24.56 -33.26
CA SER A 72 8.62 -25.46 -32.24
C SER A 72 9.60 -26.58 -31.93
N PHE A 73 9.78 -26.90 -30.64
CA PHE A 73 10.64 -27.97 -30.15
C PHE A 73 9.84 -28.98 -29.34
N ASP A 74 10.01 -30.28 -29.59
CA ASP A 74 9.40 -31.36 -28.79
C ASP A 74 10.35 -31.78 -27.65
N LEU A 75 9.93 -31.59 -26.40
CA LEU A 75 10.67 -32.02 -25.22
C LEU A 75 10.26 -33.42 -24.73
N GLY A 76 9.39 -34.12 -25.47
CA GLY A 76 8.92 -35.46 -25.19
C GLY A 76 8.21 -35.55 -23.84
N SER A 77 8.55 -36.57 -23.04
CA SER A 77 7.95 -36.77 -21.72
C SER A 77 8.55 -35.89 -20.60
N THR A 78 9.30 -34.85 -20.94
CA THR A 78 9.90 -33.94 -19.96
C THR A 78 8.82 -33.06 -19.35
N VAL A 79 8.74 -33.00 -18.03
CA VAL A 79 7.72 -32.21 -17.29
C VAL A 79 8.29 -30.98 -16.60
N SER A 80 9.61 -30.91 -16.43
CA SER A 80 10.34 -29.76 -15.90
C SER A 80 11.83 -29.87 -16.24
N VAL A 81 12.50 -28.74 -16.26
CA VAL A 81 13.93 -28.61 -16.56
C VAL A 81 14.64 -27.82 -15.47
N ALA A 82 15.82 -28.30 -15.06
CA ALA A 82 16.71 -27.55 -14.17
C ALA A 82 17.45 -26.43 -14.92
N GLN A 83 17.59 -26.57 -16.24
CA GLN A 83 18.21 -25.59 -17.12
C GLN A 83 17.70 -25.80 -18.56
N ALA A 84 17.47 -24.72 -19.29
CA ALA A 84 17.25 -24.74 -20.74
C ALA A 84 17.93 -23.56 -21.43
N THR A 85 18.52 -23.81 -22.59
CA THR A 85 19.26 -22.83 -23.38
C THR A 85 18.83 -22.92 -24.84
N LEU A 86 18.26 -21.83 -25.35
CA LEU A 86 17.88 -21.70 -26.75
C LEU A 86 19.09 -21.23 -27.55
N ARG A 87 19.36 -21.91 -28.66
CA ARG A 87 20.44 -21.58 -29.59
C ARG A 87 19.92 -21.36 -30.99
N LEU A 88 20.17 -20.17 -31.52
CA LEU A 88 19.69 -19.71 -32.82
C LEU A 88 20.89 -19.31 -33.71
N PRO A 89 21.33 -20.18 -34.63
CA PRO A 89 22.39 -19.84 -35.57
C PRO A 89 21.96 -18.71 -36.52
N ILE A 90 22.81 -17.71 -36.71
CA ILE A 90 22.55 -16.58 -37.60
C ILE A 90 23.23 -16.85 -38.95
N ILE A 91 22.45 -16.78 -40.03
CA ILE A 91 22.95 -16.88 -41.40
C ILE A 91 23.39 -15.50 -41.90
N GLU A 92 22.53 -14.50 -41.73
CA GLU A 92 22.74 -13.15 -42.24
C GLU A 92 22.04 -12.12 -41.35
N TYR A 93 22.54 -10.90 -41.33
CA TYR A 93 21.92 -9.78 -40.64
C TYR A 93 21.84 -8.55 -41.54
N TYR A 94 20.81 -7.75 -41.32
CA TYR A 94 20.47 -6.56 -42.09
C TYR A 94 20.30 -5.39 -41.11
N SER A 95 21.39 -4.66 -40.84
CA SER A 95 21.41 -3.66 -39.76
C SER A 95 20.82 -2.31 -40.16
N LEU A 96 20.20 -1.65 -39.17
CA LEU A 96 19.83 -0.24 -39.23
C LEU A 96 20.76 0.51 -38.28
N ALA A 97 21.51 1.47 -38.81
CA ALA A 97 22.47 2.27 -38.04
C ALA A 97 23.45 1.44 -37.17
N GLY A 98 23.80 0.23 -37.61
CA GLY A 98 24.75 -0.64 -36.91
C GLY A 98 24.17 -1.47 -35.76
N SER A 99 22.84 -1.45 -35.55
CA SER A 99 22.13 -2.30 -34.57
C SER A 99 21.30 -3.37 -35.29
N VAL A 100 21.04 -4.48 -34.60
CA VAL A 100 20.10 -5.54 -34.99
C VAL A 100 19.45 -6.07 -33.70
N PRO A 101 18.46 -5.36 -33.13
CA PRO A 101 17.82 -5.76 -31.91
C PRO A 101 16.88 -6.93 -32.23
N ILE A 102 17.01 -8.03 -31.50
CA ILE A 102 16.16 -9.21 -31.62
C ILE A 102 15.40 -9.40 -30.31
N LYS A 103 14.09 -9.62 -30.41
CA LYS A 103 13.20 -9.98 -29.30
C LYS A 103 12.70 -11.40 -29.52
N ILE A 104 12.76 -12.21 -28.46
CA ILE A 104 12.35 -13.60 -28.49
C ILE A 104 11.20 -13.76 -27.50
N TYR A 105 10.10 -14.31 -27.99
CA TYR A 105 8.91 -14.64 -27.22
C TYR A 105 8.80 -16.16 -27.17
N ALA A 106 8.24 -16.68 -26.08
CA ALA A 106 7.96 -18.10 -25.93
C ALA A 106 6.45 -18.31 -25.87
N PHE A 107 5.96 -19.46 -26.36
CA PHE A 107 4.56 -19.85 -26.34
C PHE A 107 4.42 -21.38 -26.22
N ALA A 108 3.29 -21.84 -25.68
CA ALA A 108 2.97 -23.26 -25.68
C ALA A 108 2.41 -23.64 -27.04
N ASP A 109 2.94 -24.70 -27.64
CA ASP A 109 2.57 -25.11 -29.01
C ASP A 109 1.93 -26.51 -29.02
N ASP A 110 1.37 -26.95 -30.14
CA ASP A 110 0.89 -28.32 -30.35
C ASP A 110 1.80 -29.18 -31.24
N GLY A 111 2.95 -28.62 -31.64
CA GLY A 111 3.94 -29.25 -32.50
C GLY A 111 3.82 -28.86 -33.97
N ALA A 112 2.90 -27.95 -34.31
CA ALA A 112 2.74 -27.40 -35.65
C ALA A 112 2.57 -25.87 -35.58
N ILE A 113 3.43 -25.13 -36.29
CA ILE A 113 3.36 -23.68 -36.31
C ILE A 113 2.20 -23.23 -37.21
N ASP A 114 1.31 -22.41 -36.66
CA ASP A 114 0.19 -21.83 -37.37
C ASP A 114 0.09 -20.30 -37.26
N LEU A 115 -0.98 -19.71 -37.80
CA LEU A 115 -1.14 -18.26 -37.86
C LEU A 115 -1.49 -17.62 -36.50
N TYR A 116 -1.97 -18.39 -35.53
CA TYR A 116 -2.33 -17.93 -34.19
C TYR A 116 -1.09 -17.75 -33.30
N ASP A 117 -0.03 -18.53 -33.54
CA ASP A 117 1.25 -18.47 -32.82
C ASP A 117 1.96 -17.12 -32.94
N TYR A 118 1.60 -16.34 -33.96
CA TYR A 118 2.11 -14.99 -34.16
C TYR A 118 1.88 -14.08 -32.95
N LYS A 119 0.84 -14.32 -32.16
CA LYS A 119 0.56 -13.59 -30.90
C LYS A 119 0.41 -14.47 -29.67
N ALA A 120 0.65 -15.78 -29.78
CA ALA A 120 0.62 -16.68 -28.62
C ALA A 120 1.73 -16.34 -27.61
N GLY A 121 1.54 -16.82 -26.38
CA GLY A 121 2.46 -16.66 -25.26
C GLY A 121 2.52 -15.26 -24.63
N PHE A 122 3.52 -15.10 -23.76
CA PHE A 122 3.67 -13.92 -22.92
C PHE A 122 3.91 -12.64 -23.75
N SER A 123 3.32 -11.51 -23.32
CA SER A 123 3.39 -10.24 -24.05
C SER A 123 4.76 -9.55 -23.99
N VAL A 124 5.62 -9.97 -23.06
CA VAL A 124 7.01 -9.49 -22.91
C VAL A 124 7.98 -10.56 -23.40
N PRO A 125 9.05 -10.17 -24.13
CA PRO A 125 10.02 -11.13 -24.63
C PRO A 125 10.75 -11.83 -23.48
N VAL A 126 10.94 -13.13 -23.61
CA VAL A 126 11.76 -13.96 -22.72
C VAL A 126 13.27 -13.69 -22.89
N GLY A 127 13.63 -12.91 -23.92
CA GLY A 127 14.97 -12.39 -24.09
C GLY A 127 15.05 -11.32 -25.18
N SER A 128 15.90 -10.32 -24.95
CA SER A 128 16.23 -9.28 -25.93
C SER A 128 17.74 -9.20 -26.11
N VAL A 129 18.23 -9.36 -27.34
CA VAL A 129 19.67 -9.47 -27.64
C VAL A 129 20.02 -8.70 -28.91
N GLU A 130 21.16 -8.02 -28.89
CA GLU A 130 21.78 -7.47 -30.09
C GLU A 130 22.47 -8.57 -30.90
N ALA A 131 21.97 -8.83 -32.10
CA ALA A 131 22.47 -9.88 -32.99
C ALA A 131 23.72 -9.46 -33.78
N ILE A 132 24.02 -8.16 -33.85
CA ILE A 132 25.13 -7.66 -34.65
C ILE A 132 26.46 -8.30 -34.22
N GLY A 133 27.23 -8.80 -35.20
CA GLY A 133 28.54 -9.42 -34.97
C GLY A 133 28.51 -10.80 -34.32
N ARG A 134 27.34 -11.41 -34.13
CA ARG A 134 27.20 -12.76 -33.57
C ARG A 134 26.96 -13.80 -34.68
N ALA A 135 27.50 -15.00 -34.49
CA ALA A 135 27.24 -16.15 -35.36
C ALA A 135 26.08 -17.03 -34.83
N GLU A 136 25.78 -16.93 -33.53
CA GLU A 136 24.71 -17.66 -32.86
C GLU A 136 24.18 -16.77 -31.73
N LEU A 137 22.86 -16.77 -31.51
CA LEU A 137 22.25 -16.26 -30.28
C LEU A 137 22.12 -17.41 -29.30
N VAL A 138 22.55 -17.17 -28.06
CA VAL A 138 22.46 -18.14 -26.95
C VAL A 138 21.72 -17.45 -25.82
N LEU A 139 20.56 -17.98 -25.45
CA LEU A 139 19.70 -17.41 -24.42
C LEU A 139 19.33 -18.45 -23.38
N ASP A 140 19.37 -18.06 -22.11
CA ASP A 140 18.74 -18.82 -21.04
C ASP A 140 17.22 -18.66 -21.16
N VAL A 141 16.52 -19.77 -21.33
CA VAL A 141 15.06 -19.83 -21.44
C VAL A 141 14.47 -20.80 -20.40
N THR A 142 15.21 -21.07 -19.32
CA THR A 142 14.86 -22.05 -18.30
C THR A 142 13.47 -21.80 -17.71
N GLY A 143 13.17 -20.55 -17.33
CA GLY A 143 11.84 -20.18 -16.83
C GLY A 143 10.78 -20.38 -17.91
N ALA A 144 10.94 -19.75 -19.08
CA ALA A 144 9.98 -19.87 -20.18
C ALA A 144 9.63 -21.32 -20.54
N VAL A 145 10.62 -22.22 -20.62
CA VAL A 145 10.40 -23.65 -20.88
C VAL A 145 9.63 -24.32 -19.74
N ASN A 146 9.97 -24.06 -18.48
CA ASN A 146 9.19 -24.63 -17.35
C ASN A 146 7.74 -24.12 -17.32
N GLY A 147 7.49 -22.88 -17.72
CA GLY A 147 6.14 -22.32 -17.89
C GLY A 147 5.36 -23.02 -19.02
N ILE A 148 6.01 -23.28 -20.15
CA ILE A 148 5.38 -24.02 -21.26
C ILE A 148 5.06 -25.45 -20.86
N LEU A 149 5.99 -26.16 -20.20
CA LEU A 149 5.84 -27.57 -19.81
C LEU A 149 4.67 -27.83 -18.84
N GLN A 150 4.06 -26.78 -18.25
CA GLN A 150 2.82 -26.91 -17.47
C GLN A 150 1.60 -27.23 -18.34
N SER A 151 1.64 -26.86 -19.63
CA SER A 151 0.49 -26.92 -20.53
C SER A 151 0.77 -27.65 -21.85
N SER A 152 2.03 -27.72 -22.28
CA SER A 152 2.42 -28.43 -23.49
C SER A 152 3.82 -29.02 -23.40
N GLN A 153 4.03 -30.17 -24.05
CA GLN A 153 5.37 -30.74 -24.28
C GLN A 153 6.15 -30.03 -25.40
N TYR A 154 5.47 -29.22 -26.21
CA TYR A 154 6.07 -28.49 -27.32
C TYR A 154 6.35 -27.04 -26.93
N ALA A 155 7.62 -26.66 -26.97
CA ALA A 155 8.07 -25.30 -26.70
C ALA A 155 8.20 -24.49 -27.99
N GLY A 156 7.30 -23.53 -28.18
CA GLY A 156 7.32 -22.58 -29.27
C GLY A 156 8.16 -21.35 -28.94
N PHE A 157 8.94 -20.86 -29.90
CA PHE A 157 9.65 -19.59 -29.82
C PHE A 157 9.37 -18.74 -31.05
N ARG A 158 8.93 -17.50 -30.81
CA ARG A 158 8.70 -16.48 -31.82
C ARG A 158 9.79 -15.42 -31.75
N ILE A 159 10.57 -15.32 -32.81
CA ILE A 159 11.71 -14.40 -32.93
C ILE A 159 11.33 -13.26 -33.87
N VAL A 160 11.41 -12.03 -33.39
CA VAL A 160 11.10 -10.81 -34.15
C VAL A 160 12.21 -9.78 -33.96
N THR A 161 12.26 -8.78 -34.84
CA THR A 161 13.15 -7.64 -34.59
C THR A 161 12.55 -6.72 -33.53
N GLY A 162 13.42 -5.94 -32.87
CA GLY A 162 13.00 -4.89 -31.94
C GLY A 162 12.45 -3.63 -32.61
N TRP A 163 12.56 -3.52 -33.94
CA TRP A 163 12.12 -2.34 -34.69
C TRP A 163 10.65 -2.43 -35.11
N THR A 164 10.07 -1.25 -35.23
CA THR A 164 8.74 -1.00 -35.78
C THR A 164 8.81 -0.62 -37.27
N PRO A 165 7.76 -0.87 -38.07
CA PRO A 165 7.75 -0.51 -39.48
C PRO A 165 8.06 0.97 -39.75
N GLN A 166 7.63 1.86 -38.86
CA GLN A 166 7.83 3.30 -38.97
C GLN A 166 9.31 3.72 -38.86
N GLU A 167 10.15 2.89 -38.24
CA GLU A 167 11.60 3.12 -38.14
C GLU A 167 12.34 2.75 -39.43
N ILE A 168 11.71 1.97 -40.33
CA ILE A 168 12.36 1.49 -41.55
C ILE A 168 12.00 2.40 -42.72
N THR A 169 12.98 3.15 -43.21
CA THR A 169 12.81 3.91 -44.46
C THR A 169 12.97 2.99 -45.67
N GLY A 170 11.94 2.89 -46.51
CA GLY A 170 11.91 2.03 -47.72
C GLY A 170 12.96 2.34 -48.80
N THR A 171 13.83 3.34 -48.58
CA THR A 171 14.92 3.72 -49.49
C THR A 171 16.25 3.01 -49.21
N THR A 172 16.38 2.26 -48.12
CA THR A 172 17.61 1.49 -47.82
C THR A 172 17.54 0.10 -48.43
N PHE A 173 18.66 -0.43 -48.96
CA PHE A 173 18.72 -1.79 -49.49
C PHE A 173 19.49 -2.72 -48.53
N PRO A 174 18.95 -3.92 -48.19
CA PRO A 174 17.61 -4.40 -48.54
C PRO A 174 16.51 -3.58 -47.83
N ALA A 175 15.29 -3.59 -48.38
CA ALA A 175 14.16 -2.77 -47.91
C ALA A 175 13.61 -3.17 -46.52
N PHE A 176 14.18 -4.21 -45.93
CA PHE A 176 13.90 -4.70 -44.59
C PHE A 176 15.18 -4.75 -43.76
N LYS A 177 15.02 -4.83 -42.44
CA LYS A 177 16.10 -4.86 -41.45
C LYS A 177 15.80 -5.97 -40.45
N GLY A 178 16.82 -6.72 -40.03
CA GLY A 178 16.66 -7.78 -39.03
C GLY A 178 17.75 -8.84 -39.13
N ALA A 179 17.38 -10.08 -38.91
CA ALA A 179 18.27 -11.23 -39.06
C ALA A 179 17.56 -12.39 -39.75
N ARG A 180 18.35 -13.21 -40.43
CA ARG A 180 17.94 -14.50 -40.97
C ARG A 180 18.66 -15.58 -40.18
N PHE A 181 17.88 -16.50 -39.62
CA PHE A 181 18.35 -17.62 -38.82
C PHE A 181 18.37 -18.91 -39.64
N ASP A 182 19.24 -19.83 -39.25
CA ASP A 182 19.12 -21.23 -39.65
C ASP A 182 18.16 -21.91 -38.66
N SER A 183 16.87 -21.72 -38.89
CA SER A 183 15.82 -22.16 -37.97
C SER A 183 15.79 -23.69 -37.83
N MET A 184 16.11 -24.45 -38.88
CA MET A 184 16.29 -25.91 -38.81
C MET A 184 17.56 -26.37 -38.09
N ALA A 185 18.63 -25.55 -38.07
CA ALA A 185 19.83 -25.84 -37.28
C ALA A 185 19.75 -25.30 -35.83
N SER A 186 18.65 -24.62 -35.49
CA SER A 186 18.40 -24.16 -34.11
C SER A 186 18.21 -25.36 -33.19
N ARG A 187 18.50 -25.19 -31.90
CA ARG A 187 18.34 -26.26 -30.91
C ARG A 187 18.00 -25.72 -29.54
N LEU A 188 17.25 -26.50 -28.78
CA LEU A 188 16.97 -26.26 -27.38
C LEU A 188 17.75 -27.30 -26.57
N GLU A 189 18.82 -26.86 -25.90
CA GLU A 189 19.60 -27.70 -24.99
C GLU A 189 18.97 -27.61 -23.60
N PHE A 190 18.66 -28.75 -22.96
CA PHE A 190 17.99 -28.73 -21.65
C PHE A 190 18.47 -29.87 -20.74
N THR A 191 18.30 -29.71 -19.44
CA THR A 191 18.58 -30.76 -18.45
C THR A 191 17.29 -31.06 -17.69
N PRO A 192 16.67 -32.25 -17.87
CA PRO A 192 15.50 -32.65 -17.10
C PRO A 192 15.77 -32.60 -15.59
N GLY A 193 14.84 -32.05 -14.83
CA GLY A 193 14.97 -31.91 -13.38
C GLY A 193 14.09 -30.80 -12.83
N SER A 194 14.08 -30.66 -11.50
CA SER A 194 13.28 -29.63 -10.84
C SER A 194 13.69 -28.23 -11.27
N ALA A 195 12.70 -27.38 -11.54
CA ALA A 195 12.92 -25.97 -11.84
C ALA A 195 13.72 -25.27 -10.72
N PRO A 196 14.68 -24.38 -11.05
CA PRO A 196 15.47 -23.63 -10.07
C PRO A 196 14.59 -22.88 -9.06
N SER A 197 14.98 -22.88 -7.79
CA SER A 197 14.32 -22.08 -6.76
C SER A 197 14.76 -20.62 -6.86
N SER A 198 13.80 -19.71 -6.91
CA SER A 198 14.02 -18.27 -6.74
C SER A 198 14.06 -17.91 -5.26
N GLY A 199 14.93 -16.97 -4.88
CA GLY A 199 14.96 -16.43 -3.51
C GLY A 199 13.75 -15.52 -3.25
N MET A 200 13.41 -15.31 -1.98
CA MET A 200 12.35 -14.39 -1.53
C MET A 200 12.90 -13.05 -1.01
N ASP A 201 14.13 -12.70 -1.38
CA ASP A 201 14.77 -11.47 -0.89
C ASP A 201 14.25 -10.20 -1.60
N ALA A 202 13.65 -10.34 -2.79
CA ALA A 202 13.08 -9.24 -3.59
C ALA A 202 12.04 -9.76 -4.60
N SER A 203 11.12 -8.86 -5.01
CA SER A 203 10.15 -9.12 -6.08
C SER A 203 10.84 -9.49 -7.38
N SER A 204 10.63 -10.70 -7.88
CA SER A 204 11.30 -11.19 -9.09
C SER A 204 10.43 -12.15 -9.89
N PHE A 205 10.62 -12.13 -11.21
CA PHE A 205 10.02 -13.07 -12.13
C PHE A 205 11.12 -13.65 -13.03
N ASP A 206 11.12 -14.97 -13.24
CA ASP A 206 12.14 -15.65 -14.07
C ASP A 206 11.60 -16.19 -15.41
N GLY A 207 10.33 -15.91 -15.73
CA GLY A 207 9.62 -16.49 -16.88
C GLY A 207 8.76 -17.70 -16.52
N PHE A 208 8.85 -18.21 -15.28
CA PHE A 208 8.02 -19.27 -14.73
C PHE A 208 7.52 -18.95 -13.33
N ARG A 209 8.43 -18.65 -12.41
CA ARG A 209 8.14 -18.32 -11.01
C ARG A 209 8.14 -16.82 -10.79
N LEU A 210 7.07 -16.36 -10.18
CA LEU A 210 6.92 -15.02 -9.65
C LEU A 210 7.05 -15.11 -8.12
N SER A 211 8.11 -14.53 -7.58
CA SER A 211 8.37 -14.43 -6.15
C SER A 211 8.06 -13.01 -5.70
N LEU A 212 7.11 -12.87 -4.78
CA LEU A 212 6.66 -11.60 -4.24
C LEU A 212 6.78 -11.63 -2.71
N PRO A 213 7.84 -11.05 -2.15
CA PRO A 213 7.92 -10.87 -0.72
C PRO A 213 7.05 -9.72 -0.25
N GLY A 214 6.59 -9.80 0.99
CA GLY A 214 5.95 -8.69 1.69
C GLY A 214 4.59 -8.26 1.15
N ILE A 215 3.82 -9.16 0.53
CA ILE A 215 2.49 -8.84 0.02
C ILE A 215 1.58 -8.42 1.17
N SER A 216 1.07 -7.20 1.13
CA SER A 216 -0.02 -6.78 2.01
C SER A 216 -1.32 -7.43 1.55
N VAL A 217 -1.86 -8.35 2.34
CA VAL A 217 -3.10 -9.09 2.06
C VAL A 217 -4.18 -8.69 3.06
N ASP A 218 -5.30 -8.20 2.53
CA ASP A 218 -6.53 -7.93 3.28
C ASP A 218 -6.85 -9.12 4.22
N GLU A 219 -7.12 -8.84 5.50
CA GLU A 219 -7.45 -9.83 6.57
C GLU A 219 -6.34 -10.79 7.01
N LEU A 220 -5.25 -10.98 6.24
CA LEU A 220 -4.17 -11.93 6.56
C LEU A 220 -2.84 -11.28 6.97
N GLY A 221 -2.67 -9.98 6.72
CA GLY A 221 -1.44 -9.26 7.06
C GLY A 221 -0.39 -9.36 5.94
N VAL A 222 0.89 -9.53 6.30
CA VAL A 222 1.99 -9.59 5.34
C VAL A 222 2.31 -11.04 4.96
N VAL A 223 2.32 -11.32 3.66
CA VAL A 223 2.52 -12.66 3.09
C VAL A 223 3.68 -12.66 2.11
N ASP A 224 4.57 -13.62 2.28
CA ASP A 224 5.55 -13.99 1.28
C ASP A 224 4.94 -15.05 0.37
N ALA A 225 4.73 -14.73 -0.91
CA ALA A 225 4.10 -15.66 -1.84
C ALA A 225 4.98 -15.94 -3.07
N THR A 226 4.95 -17.20 -3.49
CA THR A 226 5.48 -17.64 -4.77
C THR A 226 4.34 -18.17 -5.63
N PHE A 227 4.31 -17.72 -6.88
CA PHE A 227 3.36 -18.13 -7.89
C PHE A 227 4.11 -18.80 -9.05
N GLU A 228 3.50 -19.80 -9.66
CA GLU A 228 4.00 -20.43 -10.89
C GLU A 228 3.07 -20.11 -12.06
N LEU A 229 3.65 -19.75 -13.21
CA LEU A 229 2.94 -19.55 -14.47
C LEU A 229 2.49 -20.92 -14.98
N THR A 230 1.19 -21.19 -14.83
CA THR A 230 0.56 -22.48 -15.15
C THR A 230 -0.12 -22.50 -16.52
N ASP A 231 -0.45 -21.34 -17.06
CA ASP A 231 -0.95 -21.17 -18.43
C ASP A 231 -0.29 -19.91 -18.99
N LEU A 232 0.67 -20.12 -19.89
CA LEU A 232 1.49 -19.05 -20.45
C LEU A 232 0.72 -18.22 -21.48
N ASP A 233 -0.20 -18.81 -22.23
CA ASP A 233 -1.00 -18.10 -23.25
C ASP A 233 -2.07 -17.22 -22.61
N SER A 234 -2.69 -17.69 -21.53
CA SER A 234 -3.64 -16.90 -20.74
C SER A 234 -2.99 -16.05 -19.65
N SER A 235 -1.66 -16.13 -19.49
CA SER A 235 -0.89 -15.50 -18.42
C SER A 235 -1.47 -15.75 -17.02
N ILE A 236 -1.79 -17.02 -16.72
CA ILE A 236 -2.37 -17.45 -15.43
C ILE A 236 -1.28 -17.98 -14.51
N PHE A 237 -1.15 -17.32 -13.37
CA PHE A 237 -0.27 -17.65 -12.26
C PHE A 237 -1.06 -18.37 -11.17
N THR A 238 -0.56 -19.50 -10.70
CA THR A 238 -1.14 -20.25 -9.58
C THR A 238 -0.27 -20.08 -8.35
N LEU A 239 -0.87 -19.79 -7.20
CA LEU A 239 -0.17 -19.74 -5.92
C LEU A 239 0.36 -21.14 -5.56
N THR A 240 1.68 -21.27 -5.37
CA THR A 240 2.32 -22.57 -5.07
C THR A 240 2.95 -22.63 -3.69
N ALA A 241 3.38 -21.48 -3.16
CA ALA A 241 3.80 -21.35 -1.77
C ALA A 241 3.35 -19.99 -1.23
N ALA A 242 2.88 -20.01 0.02
CA ALA A 242 2.65 -18.80 0.79
C ALA A 242 3.21 -19.06 2.20
N GLU A 243 4.14 -18.22 2.62
CA GLU A 243 4.56 -18.12 4.00
C GLU A 243 3.90 -16.87 4.58
N LEU A 244 2.94 -17.10 5.47
CA LEU A 244 2.50 -16.04 6.35
C LEU A 244 3.70 -15.74 7.23
N PHE A 245 4.13 -14.49 7.29
CA PHE A 245 4.96 -14.08 8.41
C PHE A 245 4.01 -13.83 9.58
N PRO A 246 3.93 -14.74 10.58
CA PRO A 246 3.58 -14.26 11.89
C PRO A 246 4.68 -13.27 12.20
N ILE A 247 4.32 -11.99 12.28
CA ILE A 247 5.26 -10.99 12.81
C ILE A 247 5.75 -11.57 14.10
N GLN A 248 7.08 -11.69 14.24
CA GLN A 248 7.64 -12.17 15.49
C GLN A 248 7.14 -11.18 16.54
N SER A 249 6.12 -11.60 17.29
CA SER A 249 5.74 -10.98 18.53
C SER A 249 7.02 -11.06 19.34
N GLY A 250 7.76 -9.95 19.41
CA GLY A 250 8.85 -9.79 20.35
C GLY A 250 8.22 -9.84 21.73
N SER A 251 7.89 -11.05 22.18
CA SER A 251 6.99 -11.26 23.29
C SER A 251 7.68 -10.80 24.56
N THR A 252 7.26 -9.64 25.05
CA THR A 252 7.33 -9.27 26.46
C THR A 252 5.90 -9.27 26.99
N GLY A 253 5.36 -10.47 27.28
CA GLY A 253 4.01 -10.64 27.84
C GLY A 253 2.84 -10.16 26.96
N PRO A 254 1.58 -10.41 27.36
CA PRO A 254 0.43 -9.74 26.75
C PRO A 254 0.45 -8.26 27.15
N VAL A 255 0.78 -7.39 26.19
CA VAL A 255 0.71 -5.93 26.39
C VAL A 255 -0.73 -5.49 26.14
N SER A 256 -1.36 -4.82 27.10
CA SER A 256 -2.74 -4.34 27.00
C SER A 256 -3.01 -3.21 28.00
N GLY A 257 -4.09 -2.46 27.80
CA GLY A 257 -4.51 -1.41 28.71
C GLY A 257 -3.44 -0.33 28.87
N THR A 258 -3.15 0.05 30.13
CA THR A 258 -2.15 1.09 30.42
C THR A 258 -0.73 0.75 29.96
N ASP A 259 -0.42 -0.53 29.75
CA ASP A 259 0.92 -0.92 29.29
C ASP A 259 1.20 -0.42 27.86
N LEU A 260 0.15 -0.26 27.03
CA LEU A 260 0.23 0.28 25.67
C LEU A 260 0.54 1.80 25.65
N LEU A 261 0.50 2.48 26.79
CA LEU A 261 0.89 3.88 26.94
C LEU A 261 2.39 4.06 27.21
N ASN A 262 3.09 2.99 27.62
CA ASN A 262 4.52 3.06 27.92
C ASN A 262 5.35 2.45 26.78
N CYS A 263 5.82 3.31 25.88
CA CYS A 263 6.56 2.86 24.69
C CYS A 263 7.92 2.24 25.03
N SER A 264 8.41 2.39 26.26
CA SER A 264 9.64 1.73 26.72
C SER A 264 9.40 0.37 27.38
N ALA A 265 8.14 -0.02 27.63
CA ALA A 265 7.80 -1.28 28.29
C ALA A 265 7.90 -2.50 27.38
N PHE A 266 7.81 -2.30 26.06
CA PHE A 266 7.88 -3.35 25.05
C PHE A 266 8.52 -2.84 23.77
N ASN A 267 9.03 -3.75 22.96
CA ASN A 267 9.73 -3.39 21.72
C ASN A 267 8.73 -3.16 20.58
N PRO A 268 9.04 -2.26 19.64
CA PRO A 268 8.26 -2.14 18.42
C PRO A 268 8.27 -3.45 17.61
N PRO A 269 7.18 -3.78 16.91
CA PRO A 269 7.17 -4.88 15.96
C PRO A 269 8.31 -4.72 14.95
N SER A 270 8.92 -5.84 14.54
CA SER A 270 9.89 -5.82 13.45
C SER A 270 9.15 -5.45 12.16
N ILE A 271 9.40 -4.24 11.65
CA ILE A 271 8.98 -3.83 10.31
C ILE A 271 9.96 -4.51 9.35
N PRO A 272 9.53 -5.45 8.49
CA PRO A 272 10.41 -5.99 7.46
C PRO A 272 10.94 -4.82 6.65
N SER A 273 12.26 -4.77 6.40
CA SER A 273 12.82 -3.78 5.49
C SER A 273 12.36 -4.10 4.08
N ILE A 274 11.23 -3.53 3.66
CA ILE A 274 10.75 -3.66 2.30
C ILE A 274 11.58 -2.69 1.46
N THR A 275 12.45 -3.25 0.62
CA THR A 275 13.20 -2.45 -0.36
C THR A 275 12.31 -2.30 -1.59
N GLY A 276 11.72 -1.11 -1.76
CA GLY A 276 10.76 -0.80 -2.83
C GLY A 276 9.30 -0.83 -2.35
N ASP A 277 8.39 -0.27 -3.15
CA ASP A 277 6.95 -0.30 -2.85
C ASP A 277 6.46 -1.75 -2.66
N PRO A 278 5.76 -2.10 -1.57
CA PRO A 278 5.30 -3.46 -1.33
C PRO A 278 4.21 -3.87 -2.31
N ALA A 279 4.22 -5.14 -2.71
CA ALA A 279 3.09 -5.72 -3.40
C ALA A 279 1.85 -5.72 -2.50
N SER A 280 0.66 -5.60 -3.07
CA SER A 280 -0.61 -5.57 -2.33
C SER A 280 -1.68 -6.38 -3.03
N PHE A 281 -2.51 -7.09 -2.26
CA PHE A 281 -3.63 -7.86 -2.77
C PHE A 281 -4.90 -7.54 -2.00
N SER A 282 -5.98 -7.22 -2.74
CA SER A 282 -7.29 -6.99 -2.15
C SER A 282 -8.29 -8.06 -2.56
N TYR A 283 -8.91 -8.70 -1.57
CA TYR A 283 -10.00 -9.66 -1.79
C TYR A 283 -11.26 -8.99 -2.36
N SER A 284 -11.48 -7.70 -2.07
CA SER A 284 -12.68 -6.97 -2.50
C SER A 284 -12.69 -6.66 -3.99
N SER A 285 -11.52 -6.32 -4.56
CA SER A 285 -11.34 -6.04 -5.98
C SER A 285 -10.83 -7.26 -6.76
N GLY A 286 -10.28 -8.25 -6.06
CA GLY A 286 -9.56 -9.37 -6.66
C GLY A 286 -8.23 -8.96 -7.27
N LEU A 287 -7.74 -7.73 -7.08
CA LEU A 287 -6.51 -7.26 -7.72
C LEU A 287 -5.29 -7.51 -6.85
N LEU A 288 -4.24 -8.07 -7.45
CA LEU A 288 -2.88 -8.14 -6.91
C LEU A 288 -2.01 -7.17 -7.70
N HIS A 289 -1.42 -6.19 -7.02
CA HIS A 289 -0.48 -5.23 -7.59
C HIS A 289 0.92 -5.55 -7.08
N ALA A 290 1.87 -5.72 -7.99
CA ALA A 290 3.26 -6.06 -7.70
C ALA A 290 4.18 -5.08 -8.44
N PRO A 291 4.58 -3.97 -7.78
CA PRO A 291 5.51 -3.02 -8.37
C PRO A 291 6.95 -3.53 -8.28
N ASN A 292 7.83 -2.97 -9.10
CA ASN A 292 9.28 -3.21 -9.08
C ASN A 292 9.66 -4.71 -9.11
N VAL A 293 8.98 -5.49 -9.95
CA VAL A 293 9.32 -6.89 -10.21
C VAL A 293 10.51 -6.93 -11.15
N SER A 294 11.63 -7.48 -10.67
CA SER A 294 12.82 -7.67 -11.49
C SER A 294 12.59 -8.77 -12.51
N PHE A 295 12.64 -8.42 -13.80
CA PHE A 295 12.57 -9.38 -14.91
C PHE A 295 13.43 -8.89 -16.09
N GLN A 296 14.27 -9.77 -16.64
CA GLN A 296 15.15 -9.48 -17.79
C GLN A 296 16.08 -8.25 -17.59
N GLY A 297 16.50 -8.00 -16.36
CA GLY A 297 17.37 -6.85 -16.02
C GLY A 297 16.64 -5.50 -16.01
N GLN A 298 15.31 -5.50 -16.03
CA GLN A 298 14.45 -4.33 -15.92
C GLN A 298 13.50 -4.49 -14.72
N GLN A 299 12.95 -3.37 -14.25
CA GLN A 299 11.93 -3.34 -13.21
C GLN A 299 10.56 -3.14 -13.87
N TRP A 300 9.61 -3.98 -13.48
CA TRP A 300 8.28 -4.01 -14.05
C TRP A 300 7.23 -3.79 -12.97
N ASP A 301 6.20 -3.04 -13.32
CA ASP A 301 4.97 -3.00 -12.57
C ASP A 301 3.98 -4.02 -13.14
N MET A 302 3.54 -4.96 -12.30
CA MET A 302 2.66 -6.07 -12.69
C MET A 302 1.33 -5.98 -11.95
N VAL A 303 0.22 -5.95 -12.68
CA VAL A 303 -1.14 -5.96 -12.09
C VAL A 303 -1.86 -7.22 -12.53
N PHE A 304 -2.42 -7.95 -11.57
CA PHE A 304 -3.14 -9.18 -11.77
C PHE A 304 -4.57 -9.08 -11.25
N THR A 305 -5.47 -9.90 -11.78
CA THR A 305 -6.82 -10.11 -11.27
C THR A 305 -7.02 -11.56 -10.86
N LEU A 306 -7.72 -11.79 -9.76
CA LEU A 306 -8.09 -13.10 -9.27
C LEU A 306 -9.00 -13.79 -10.29
N VAL A 307 -8.77 -15.08 -10.51
CA VAL A 307 -9.60 -15.92 -11.36
C VAL A 307 -10.62 -16.63 -10.48
N ASP A 308 -11.87 -16.17 -10.53
CA ASP A 308 -12.99 -16.73 -9.78
C ASP A 308 -13.22 -18.23 -10.11
N ASP A 309 -13.82 -18.95 -9.15
CA ASP A 309 -14.26 -20.35 -9.27
C ASP A 309 -13.16 -21.43 -9.42
N SER A 310 -11.99 -21.23 -8.82
CA SER A 310 -10.92 -22.24 -8.81
C SER A 310 -10.72 -22.90 -7.43
N PRO A 311 -10.42 -24.23 -7.38
CA PRO A 311 -10.01 -24.89 -6.15
C PRO A 311 -8.62 -24.45 -5.63
N SER A 312 -7.82 -23.76 -6.45
CA SER A 312 -6.53 -23.16 -6.09
C SER A 312 -6.54 -21.66 -6.37
N ILE A 313 -5.80 -20.86 -5.59
CA ILE A 313 -5.72 -19.41 -5.81
C ILE A 313 -4.96 -19.18 -7.13
N ARG A 314 -5.64 -18.53 -8.09
CA ARG A 314 -5.10 -18.25 -9.43
C ARG A 314 -5.30 -16.78 -9.79
N PHE A 315 -4.31 -16.20 -10.43
CA PHE A 315 -4.26 -14.82 -10.87
C PHE A 315 -4.00 -14.76 -12.37
N ARG A 316 -4.69 -13.87 -13.07
CA ARG A 316 -4.42 -13.55 -14.47
C ARG A 316 -3.71 -12.19 -14.53
N LEU A 317 -2.59 -12.12 -15.24
CA LEU A 317 -1.92 -10.85 -15.52
C LEU A 317 -2.80 -9.96 -16.40
N VAL A 318 -3.03 -8.72 -15.98
CA VAL A 318 -3.88 -7.73 -16.66
C VAL A 318 -3.05 -6.57 -17.21
N SER A 319 -2.06 -6.10 -16.45
CA SER A 319 -1.14 -5.05 -16.88
C SER A 319 0.31 -5.39 -16.57
N LEU A 320 1.21 -4.95 -17.44
CA LEU A 320 2.65 -5.10 -17.33
C LEU A 320 3.33 -3.88 -17.94
N GLU A 321 3.89 -3.02 -17.09
CA GLU A 321 4.48 -1.74 -17.49
C GLU A 321 5.91 -1.60 -16.97
N LEU A 322 6.77 -0.86 -17.67
CA LEU A 322 8.11 -0.57 -17.17
C LEU A 322 8.01 0.41 -16.01
N SER A 323 8.58 0.04 -14.85
CA SER A 323 8.64 0.95 -13.71
C SER A 323 9.52 2.17 -14.07
N PRO A 324 9.10 3.40 -13.70
CA PRO A 324 9.96 4.56 -13.87
C PRO A 324 11.26 4.35 -13.09
N PRO A 325 12.41 4.85 -13.59
CA PRO A 325 13.69 4.67 -12.92
C PRO A 325 13.61 5.26 -11.51
N THR A 326 13.76 4.39 -10.50
CA THR A 326 13.80 4.79 -9.09
C THR A 326 14.95 5.79 -8.92
N PRO A 327 14.72 6.98 -8.33
CA PRO A 327 15.81 7.85 -7.90
C PRO A 327 16.76 7.04 -6.99
N PRO A 328 18.07 7.34 -6.99
CA PRO A 328 19.00 6.65 -6.10
C PRO A 328 18.55 6.80 -4.64
N LEU A 329 18.47 5.66 -3.95
CA LEU A 329 18.11 5.52 -2.54
C LEU A 329 18.99 6.42 -1.66
N ASN A 330 18.43 7.54 -1.24
CA ASN A 330 18.44 7.86 0.18
C ASN A 330 17.19 7.20 0.73
N THR A 331 17.24 6.61 1.93
CA THR A 331 16.14 5.90 2.61
C THR A 331 14.81 6.67 2.55
N VAL A 332 14.04 6.48 1.49
CA VAL A 332 12.69 7.01 1.33
C VAL A 332 11.80 6.15 2.21
N ALA A 333 11.19 6.74 3.23
CA ALA A 333 10.07 6.10 3.88
C ALA A 333 8.98 5.89 2.81
N SER A 334 8.79 4.65 2.36
CA SER A 334 7.59 4.26 1.62
C SER A 334 6.43 4.19 2.61
N LEU A 335 5.19 4.21 2.12
CA LEU A 335 4.06 3.77 2.95
C LEU A 335 4.43 2.40 3.55
N GLY A 336 4.30 2.27 4.86
CA GLY A 336 4.68 1.07 5.57
C GLY A 336 3.69 -0.07 5.33
N GLY A 337 2.40 0.27 5.19
CA GLY A 337 1.37 -0.65 4.77
C GLY A 337 -0.05 -0.16 5.04
N THR A 338 -1.00 -1.04 4.78
CA THR A 338 -2.43 -0.86 5.03
C THR A 338 -2.92 -1.91 6.02
N ALA A 339 -3.83 -1.53 6.92
CA ALA A 339 -4.57 -2.43 7.78
C ALA A 339 -6.08 -2.26 7.59
N ILE A 340 -6.78 -3.38 7.44
CA ILE A 340 -8.22 -3.41 7.66
C ILE A 340 -8.46 -3.42 9.16
N ILE A 341 -9.27 -2.47 9.62
CA ILE A 341 -9.63 -2.29 11.01
C ILE A 341 -11.14 -2.33 11.17
N GLU A 342 -11.62 -2.28 12.41
CA GLU A 342 -13.02 -2.08 12.70
C GLU A 342 -13.54 -0.74 12.10
N PRO A 343 -14.79 -0.70 11.62
CA PRO A 343 -15.40 0.56 11.26
C PRO A 343 -15.45 1.46 12.50
N SER A 344 -15.06 2.72 12.33
CA SER A 344 -14.90 3.64 13.45
C SER A 344 -15.14 5.09 13.03
N GLN A 345 -15.39 5.94 14.02
CA GLN A 345 -15.48 7.39 13.84
C GLN A 345 -14.21 8.10 14.29
N ASP A 346 -13.47 7.50 15.23
CA ASP A 346 -12.25 8.06 15.79
C ASP A 346 -11.36 6.96 16.37
N PHE A 347 -10.09 7.28 16.61
CA PHE A 347 -9.14 6.36 17.23
C PHE A 347 -8.14 7.13 18.09
N ILE A 348 -7.58 6.44 19.09
CA ILE A 348 -6.47 6.97 19.88
C ILE A 348 -5.19 6.25 19.45
N PRO A 349 -4.15 6.98 19.00
CA PRO A 349 -2.84 6.39 18.75
C PRO A 349 -2.16 5.98 20.06
N LEU A 350 -1.59 4.78 20.09
CA LEU A 350 -0.81 4.24 21.21
C LEU A 350 0.64 3.98 20.73
N CYS A 351 1.46 3.30 21.55
CA CYS A 351 2.84 3.01 21.20
C CYS A 351 2.96 1.98 20.07
N HIS A 352 3.99 2.10 19.24
CA HIS A 352 4.46 1.01 18.36
C HIS A 352 3.41 0.45 17.38
N GLY A 353 2.54 1.32 16.87
CA GLY A 353 1.48 0.94 15.92
C GLY A 353 0.23 0.36 16.58
N TRP A 354 0.16 0.30 17.90
CA TRP A 354 -1.10 0.05 18.60
C TRP A 354 -2.03 1.26 18.52
N VAL A 355 -3.31 1.00 18.41
CA VAL A 355 -4.40 1.98 18.42
C VAL A 355 -5.57 1.45 19.24
N LEU A 356 -6.30 2.35 19.89
CA LEU A 356 -7.61 2.05 20.47
C LEU A 356 -8.69 2.57 19.52
N ILE A 357 -9.52 1.65 19.03
CA ILE A 357 -10.54 1.91 18.00
C ILE A 357 -11.93 1.75 18.58
N GLY A 358 -12.84 2.65 18.24
CA GLY A 358 -14.27 2.48 18.53
C GLY A 358 -14.97 1.66 17.46
N ASP A 359 -15.13 0.35 17.67
CA ASP A 359 -15.84 -0.54 16.74
C ASP A 359 -17.33 -0.20 16.74
N SER A 360 -17.76 0.52 15.70
CA SER A 360 -19.14 0.96 15.57
C SER A 360 -20.11 -0.17 15.29
N SER A 361 -19.66 -1.19 14.56
CA SER A 361 -20.51 -2.31 14.15
C SER A 361 -20.85 -3.26 15.29
N ARG A 362 -19.97 -3.35 16.30
CA ARG A 362 -20.11 -4.30 17.43
C ARG A 362 -20.22 -3.62 18.80
N ASN A 363 -20.32 -2.29 18.86
CA ASN A 363 -20.49 -1.52 20.10
C ASN A 363 -19.41 -1.84 21.15
N ARG A 364 -18.13 -1.69 20.77
CA ARG A 364 -16.99 -2.00 21.66
C ARG A 364 -15.80 -1.11 21.37
N LEU A 365 -14.89 -0.99 22.33
CA LEU A 365 -13.55 -0.44 22.09
C LEU A 365 -12.56 -1.60 21.90
N VAL A 366 -11.62 -1.48 20.94
CA VAL A 366 -10.69 -2.56 20.58
C VAL A 366 -9.27 -2.03 20.52
N GLU A 367 -8.35 -2.71 21.22
CA GLU A 367 -6.91 -2.47 21.08
C GLU A 367 -6.38 -3.29 19.91
N ARG A 368 -5.91 -2.62 18.86
CA ARG A 368 -5.44 -3.22 17.63
C ARG A 368 -4.04 -2.74 17.30
N ASN A 369 -3.14 -3.63 16.90
CA ASN A 369 -1.89 -3.21 16.27
C ASN A 369 -2.07 -3.18 14.75
N VAL A 370 -1.80 -2.04 14.11
CA VAL A 370 -2.02 -1.87 12.66
C VAL A 370 -0.89 -2.44 11.80
N ILE A 371 0.28 -2.70 12.39
CA ILE A 371 1.37 -3.39 11.71
C ILE A 371 1.13 -4.89 11.78
N THR A 372 0.76 -5.40 12.96
CA THR A 372 0.67 -6.85 13.20
C THR A 372 -0.70 -7.46 13.03
N GLY A 373 -1.75 -6.64 13.03
CA GLY A 373 -3.14 -7.11 13.07
C GLY A 373 -3.56 -7.68 14.43
N GLU A 374 -2.64 -7.80 15.39
CA GLU A 374 -2.93 -8.36 16.72
C GLU A 374 -3.99 -7.55 17.46
N THR A 375 -4.85 -8.25 18.21
CA THR A 375 -5.81 -7.65 19.13
C THR A 375 -5.39 -7.97 20.55
N ALA A 376 -5.14 -6.95 21.37
CA ALA A 376 -4.76 -7.13 22.77
C ALA A 376 -6.01 -7.33 23.64
N SER A 377 -6.91 -6.35 23.65
CA SER A 377 -8.16 -6.38 24.40
C SER A 377 -9.35 -5.89 23.59
N SER A 378 -10.55 -6.28 24.04
CA SER A 378 -11.81 -5.76 23.55
C SER A 378 -12.75 -5.46 24.72
N TYR A 379 -13.34 -4.28 24.72
CA TYR A 379 -14.19 -3.75 25.79
C TYR A 379 -15.60 -3.52 25.26
N SER A 380 -16.49 -4.49 25.45
CA SER A 380 -17.87 -4.40 24.97
C SER A 380 -18.76 -3.52 25.83
N PHE A 381 -19.65 -2.80 25.18
CA PHE A 381 -20.78 -2.12 25.80
C PHE A 381 -21.99 -2.15 24.82
N ASN A 382 -22.98 -1.29 25.02
CA ASN A 382 -24.29 -1.40 24.37
C ASN A 382 -24.66 -0.23 23.45
N THR A 383 -23.70 0.61 23.07
CA THR A 383 -23.93 1.77 22.19
C THR A 383 -22.71 1.94 21.28
N GLN A 384 -22.86 2.64 20.17
CA GLN A 384 -21.77 2.87 19.22
C GLN A 384 -20.83 3.97 19.75
N PRO A 385 -19.51 3.72 19.86
CA PRO A 385 -18.54 4.78 20.14
C PRO A 385 -18.51 5.84 19.04
N ASP A 386 -18.26 7.09 19.40
CA ASP A 386 -18.06 8.18 18.45
C ASP A 386 -16.70 8.85 18.63
N GLN A 387 -16.60 9.94 19.41
CA GLN A 387 -15.33 10.63 19.69
C GLN A 387 -14.62 9.98 20.88
N LEU A 388 -13.30 9.81 20.78
CA LEU A 388 -12.47 9.20 21.82
C LEU A 388 -11.38 10.18 22.26
N THR A 389 -11.15 10.27 23.56
CA THR A 389 -10.03 11.02 24.11
C THR A 389 -9.38 10.30 25.27
N LEU A 390 -8.06 10.42 25.40
CA LEU A 390 -7.28 9.77 26.44
C LEU A 390 -6.80 10.81 27.45
N ASP A 391 -7.19 10.64 28.71
CA ASP A 391 -6.49 11.23 29.84
C ASP A 391 -5.28 10.35 30.19
N ASP A 392 -4.12 10.81 29.74
CA ASP A 392 -2.87 10.06 29.81
C ASP A 392 -2.37 9.83 31.25
N GLU A 393 -2.64 10.78 32.14
CA GLU A 393 -2.16 10.71 33.53
C GLU A 393 -2.93 9.67 34.34
N SER A 394 -4.23 9.54 34.09
CA SER A 394 -5.10 8.61 34.80
C SER A 394 -5.27 7.26 34.08
N GLY A 395 -4.93 7.19 32.78
CA GLY A 395 -5.18 6.01 31.95
C GLY A 395 -6.67 5.79 31.67
N ILE A 396 -7.46 6.86 31.65
CA ILE A 396 -8.89 6.83 31.39
C ILE A 396 -9.17 7.33 29.98
N VAL A 397 -9.93 6.54 29.22
CA VAL A 397 -10.46 6.95 27.93
C VAL A 397 -11.88 7.45 28.12
N TYR A 398 -12.13 8.71 27.80
CA TYR A 398 -13.47 9.28 27.77
C TYR A 398 -14.00 9.23 26.34
N PHE A 399 -15.30 8.98 26.19
CA PHE A 399 -15.89 8.92 24.86
C PHE A 399 -17.37 9.31 24.82
N SER A 400 -17.77 9.86 23.68
CA SER A 400 -19.17 10.06 23.30
C SER A 400 -19.70 8.87 22.50
N THR A 401 -21.01 8.86 22.23
CA THR A 401 -21.67 7.75 21.52
C THR A 401 -22.61 8.24 20.44
N HIS A 402 -22.89 7.39 19.45
CA HIS A 402 -23.93 7.62 18.46
C HIS A 402 -25.12 6.63 18.63
N PRO A 403 -26.39 7.08 18.57
CA PRO A 403 -26.81 8.47 18.79
C PRO A 403 -26.33 9.01 20.14
N GLU A 404 -26.21 10.33 20.25
CA GLU A 404 -25.72 10.97 21.48
C GLU A 404 -26.66 10.70 22.64
N THR A 405 -26.08 10.46 23.81
CA THR A 405 -26.78 10.18 25.06
C THR A 405 -26.33 11.14 26.15
N GLU A 406 -27.12 11.28 27.22
CA GLU A 406 -26.79 12.17 28.35
C GLU A 406 -25.69 11.63 29.28
N ARG A 407 -24.78 10.82 28.74
CA ARG A 407 -23.79 10.05 29.49
C ARG A 407 -22.38 10.39 29.03
N LEU A 408 -21.54 10.71 30.00
CA LEU A 408 -20.09 10.70 29.82
C LEU A 408 -19.61 9.26 30.07
N TYR A 409 -19.27 8.55 28.99
CA TYR A 409 -18.69 7.21 29.11
C TYR A 409 -17.20 7.29 29.39
N LYS A 410 -16.71 6.32 30.17
CA LYS A 410 -15.29 6.15 30.46
C LYS A 410 -14.88 4.68 30.46
N LEU A 411 -13.73 4.41 29.86
CA LEU A 411 -12.99 3.15 29.97
C LEU A 411 -11.75 3.40 30.84
N ASP A 412 -11.67 2.71 31.98
CA ASP A 412 -10.43 2.64 32.76
C ASP A 412 -9.54 1.55 32.17
N LEU A 413 -8.43 1.94 31.52
CA LEU A 413 -7.51 1.00 30.87
C LEU A 413 -6.78 0.07 31.85
N LYS A 414 -6.71 0.44 33.14
CA LYS A 414 -6.07 -0.38 34.17
C LYS A 414 -6.98 -1.53 34.61
N SER A 415 -8.27 -1.25 34.75
CA SER A 415 -9.25 -2.27 35.16
C SER A 415 -9.98 -2.94 34.00
N GLY A 416 -9.97 -2.33 32.82
CA GLY A 416 -10.73 -2.75 31.64
C GLY A 416 -12.23 -2.53 31.77
N ILE A 417 -12.68 -1.73 32.74
CA ILE A 417 -14.10 -1.51 33.03
C ILE A 417 -14.60 -0.28 32.28
N ILE A 418 -15.67 -0.46 31.51
CA ILE A 418 -16.48 0.64 30.98
C ILE A 418 -17.53 1.02 32.02
N SER A 419 -17.61 2.31 32.33
CA SER A 419 -18.64 2.91 33.18
C SER A 419 -19.13 4.22 32.57
N TYR A 420 -20.18 4.80 33.16
CA TYR A 420 -20.66 6.11 32.74
C TYR A 420 -21.25 6.87 33.91
N ASN A 421 -21.24 8.20 33.80
CA ASN A 421 -22.01 9.10 34.64
C ASN A 421 -22.94 9.95 33.76
N ARG A 422 -24.03 10.45 34.34
CA ARG A 422 -24.94 11.37 33.64
C ARG A 422 -24.46 12.80 33.82
N ILE A 423 -24.57 13.61 32.77
CA ILE A 423 -24.23 15.04 32.83
C ILE A 423 -25.50 15.82 33.15
N ILE A 424 -25.56 16.40 34.36
CA ILE A 424 -26.75 17.12 34.86
C ILE A 424 -26.31 18.44 35.47
N GLU A 425 -26.94 19.54 35.04
CA GLU A 425 -26.75 20.86 35.66
C GLU A 425 -28.12 21.49 35.95
N GLY A 426 -28.48 21.57 37.23
CA GLY A 426 -29.82 22.00 37.63
C GLY A 426 -30.91 21.06 37.07
N GLU A 427 -31.79 21.59 36.23
CA GLU A 427 -32.85 20.82 35.55
C GLU A 427 -32.45 20.34 34.14
N ARG A 428 -31.25 20.71 33.65
CA ARG A 428 -30.78 20.37 32.31
C ARG A 428 -30.05 19.03 32.31
N GLN A 429 -30.21 18.30 31.21
CA GLN A 429 -29.48 17.06 30.91
C GLN A 429 -28.75 17.26 29.59
N PHE A 430 -27.45 17.04 29.61
CA PHE A 430 -26.59 17.33 28.47
C PHE A 430 -26.05 16.06 27.83
N SER A 431 -26.02 16.04 26.50
CA SER A 431 -25.26 15.04 25.75
C SER A 431 -23.88 15.60 25.38
N PRO A 432 -22.78 14.89 25.63
CA PRO A 432 -21.45 15.34 25.23
C PRO A 432 -21.28 15.16 23.71
N ILE A 433 -20.72 16.16 23.06
CA ILE A 433 -20.36 16.17 21.63
C ILE A 433 -18.87 15.88 21.48
N ASP A 434 -18.04 16.66 22.18
CA ASP A 434 -16.59 16.58 22.12
C ASP A 434 -16.01 16.75 23.53
N ILE A 435 -14.89 16.08 23.80
CA ILE A 435 -14.33 15.93 25.14
C ILE A 435 -12.82 16.06 25.04
N VAL A 436 -12.22 16.93 25.87
CA VAL A 436 -10.77 17.01 26.03
C VAL A 436 -10.38 17.03 27.51
N PRO A 437 -9.38 16.23 27.94
CA PRO A 437 -8.87 16.28 29.29
C PRO A 437 -8.25 17.63 29.63
N GLY A 438 -8.52 18.10 30.84
CA GLY A 438 -7.95 19.33 31.42
C GLY A 438 -6.87 19.03 32.47
N GLU A 439 -6.73 19.96 33.42
CA GLU A 439 -5.88 19.80 34.59
C GLU A 439 -6.67 19.29 35.80
N ASP A 440 -5.98 18.69 36.78
CA ASP A 440 -6.56 18.22 38.05
C ASP A 440 -7.74 17.23 37.91
N GLY A 441 -7.79 16.48 36.81
CA GLY A 441 -8.86 15.52 36.52
C GLY A 441 -10.16 16.15 36.01
N ASN A 442 -10.13 17.44 35.66
CA ASN A 442 -11.22 18.12 34.98
C ASN A 442 -11.25 17.75 33.49
N LEU A 443 -12.41 17.93 32.88
CA LEU A 443 -12.68 17.73 31.46
C LEU A 443 -13.34 18.97 30.90
N PHE A 444 -12.85 19.46 29.76
CA PHE A 444 -13.59 20.41 28.95
C PHE A 444 -14.48 19.65 27.99
N VAL A 445 -15.78 19.94 28.01
CA VAL A 445 -16.77 19.18 27.26
C VAL A 445 -17.68 20.12 26.50
N LEU A 446 -17.83 19.90 25.20
CA LEU A 446 -18.91 20.49 24.43
C LEU A 446 -20.19 19.71 24.68
N LEU A 447 -21.24 20.42 25.06
CA LEU A 447 -22.49 19.88 25.57
C LEU A 447 -23.67 20.34 24.70
N HIS A 448 -24.61 19.45 24.46
CA HIS A 448 -25.88 19.75 23.81
C HIS A 448 -27.05 19.54 24.77
N ASP A 449 -27.79 20.61 25.03
CA ASP A 449 -29.07 20.59 25.73
C ASP A 449 -30.19 20.30 24.74
N ARG A 450 -30.79 19.11 24.85
CA ARG A 450 -31.94 18.70 24.01
C ARG A 450 -33.28 19.12 24.59
N SER A 451 -33.31 19.86 25.70
CA SER A 451 -34.56 20.30 26.31
C SER A 451 -35.28 21.31 25.39
N THR A 452 -36.61 21.21 25.33
CA THR A 452 -37.46 22.04 24.48
C THR A 452 -37.84 23.39 25.11
N GLY A 453 -37.17 23.76 26.20
CA GLY A 453 -37.42 24.99 26.96
C GLY A 453 -36.69 26.22 26.38
N GLU A 454 -36.88 27.38 27.01
CA GLU A 454 -36.05 28.56 26.73
C GLU A 454 -34.61 28.29 27.18
N SER A 455 -33.73 28.04 26.21
CA SER A 455 -32.28 27.93 26.43
C SER A 455 -31.62 29.29 26.19
N PRO A 456 -30.72 29.75 27.08
CA PRO A 456 -29.92 30.95 26.81
C PRO A 456 -28.86 30.72 25.71
N ALA A 457 -28.58 29.46 25.33
CA ALA A 457 -27.81 29.12 24.13
C ALA A 457 -28.77 28.93 22.95
N ALA A 458 -28.63 29.73 21.88
CA ALA A 458 -29.56 29.77 20.76
C ALA A 458 -29.72 28.41 20.06
N ASN A 459 -28.63 27.63 19.98
CA ASN A 459 -28.60 26.30 19.37
C ASN A 459 -28.53 25.16 20.41
N GLY A 460 -28.73 25.47 21.69
CA GLY A 460 -28.62 24.49 22.78
C GLY A 460 -27.19 23.99 23.04
N LEU A 461 -26.16 24.67 22.53
CA LEU A 461 -24.77 24.27 22.66
C LEU A 461 -24.05 25.02 23.78
N TRP A 462 -23.20 24.31 24.51
CA TRP A 462 -22.53 24.81 25.70
C TRP A 462 -21.12 24.23 25.82
N MET A 463 -20.29 24.87 26.63
CA MET A 463 -19.04 24.31 27.12
C MET A 463 -19.08 24.18 28.64
N GLY A 464 -18.86 22.97 29.14
CA GLY A 464 -18.76 22.68 30.57
C GLY A 464 -17.33 22.37 30.99
N ILE A 465 -17.00 22.66 32.25
CA ILE A 465 -15.88 22.03 32.96
C ILE A 465 -16.49 20.99 33.88
N LEU A 466 -16.23 19.71 33.60
CA LEU A 466 -16.76 18.59 34.39
C LEU A 466 -15.63 17.92 35.17
N ASP A 467 -15.94 17.39 36.34
CA ASP A 467 -15.04 16.46 37.01
C ASP A 467 -15.14 15.03 36.42
N SER A 468 -14.32 14.10 36.91
CA SER A 468 -14.37 12.67 36.51
C SER A 468 -15.69 11.93 36.86
N SER A 469 -16.56 12.56 37.65
CA SER A 469 -17.91 12.10 38.00
C SER A 469 -18.98 12.70 37.07
N ALA A 470 -18.58 13.51 36.08
CA ALA A 470 -19.44 14.26 35.17
C ALA A 470 -20.25 15.40 35.82
N ASP A 471 -19.84 15.84 37.00
CA ASP A 471 -20.46 16.96 37.70
C ASP A 471 -19.82 18.30 37.23
N PRO A 472 -20.62 19.33 36.89
CA PRO A 472 -20.09 20.65 36.55
C PRO A 472 -19.34 21.28 37.72
N VAL A 473 -18.09 21.65 37.49
CA VAL A 473 -17.22 22.32 38.48
C VAL A 473 -17.55 23.81 38.59
N VAL A 474 -17.93 24.41 37.46
CA VAL A 474 -18.45 25.78 37.33
C VAL A 474 -19.66 25.76 36.40
N PRO A 475 -20.52 26.80 36.42
CA PRO A 475 -21.65 26.87 35.51
C PRO A 475 -21.22 26.79 34.04
N SER A 476 -21.92 25.99 33.24
CA SER A 476 -21.58 25.83 31.82
C SER A 476 -21.79 27.13 31.03
N LEU A 477 -20.90 27.39 30.07
CA LEU A 477 -20.92 28.58 29.22
C LEU A 477 -21.73 28.33 27.95
N PRO A 478 -22.74 29.15 27.62
CA PRO A 478 -23.48 29.02 26.35
C PRO A 478 -22.59 29.41 25.17
N LEU A 479 -22.69 28.65 24.07
CA LEU A 479 -21.90 28.85 22.85
C LEU A 479 -22.78 28.84 21.60
N ASP A 480 -22.30 29.51 20.54
CA ASP A 480 -22.94 29.51 19.23
C ASP A 480 -22.21 28.56 18.27
N SER A 481 -22.84 27.42 17.98
CA SER A 481 -22.40 26.44 16.96
C SER A 481 -20.98 25.84 17.10
N PRO A 482 -20.47 25.53 18.32
CA PRO A 482 -19.18 24.86 18.44
C PRO A 482 -19.23 23.43 17.91
N ILE A 483 -18.14 22.99 17.26
CA ILE A 483 -17.97 21.62 16.76
C ILE A 483 -16.82 20.87 17.44
N ARG A 484 -15.84 21.60 18.01
CA ARG A 484 -14.68 20.99 18.67
C ARG A 484 -14.07 21.88 19.75
N VAL A 485 -13.55 21.25 20.79
CA VAL A 485 -12.81 21.87 21.90
C VAL A 485 -11.43 21.23 22.02
N VAL A 486 -10.39 22.06 22.17
CA VAL A 486 -9.01 21.60 22.38
C VAL A 486 -8.39 22.38 23.53
N TYR A 487 -7.65 21.68 24.40
CA TYR A 487 -6.94 22.29 25.51
C TYR A 487 -5.44 22.18 25.32
N ASP A 488 -4.75 23.32 25.33
CA ASP A 488 -3.30 23.40 25.45
C ASP A 488 -2.92 23.63 26.91
N ARG A 489 -2.38 22.59 27.54
CA ARG A 489 -1.92 22.62 28.93
C ARG A 489 -0.66 23.49 29.11
N ASN A 490 0.17 23.68 28.08
CA ASN A 490 1.42 24.42 28.20
C ASN A 490 1.21 25.92 28.29
N GLN A 491 0.26 26.47 27.52
CA GLN A 491 -0.13 27.88 27.61
C GLN A 491 -1.44 28.10 28.41
N GLN A 492 -2.04 27.03 28.92
CA GLN A 492 -3.33 27.04 29.65
C GLN A 492 -4.44 27.72 28.84
N ARG A 493 -4.61 27.26 27.59
CA ARG A 493 -5.57 27.82 26.63
C ARG A 493 -6.58 26.78 26.22
N VAL A 494 -7.85 27.17 26.20
CA VAL A 494 -8.93 26.40 25.58
C VAL A 494 -9.29 27.05 24.26
N PHE A 495 -9.21 26.27 23.20
CA PHE A 495 -9.66 26.62 21.87
C PHE A 495 -11.04 26.02 21.63
N VAL A 496 -11.97 26.83 21.16
CA VAL A 496 -13.30 26.40 20.74
C VAL A 496 -13.47 26.76 19.28
N THR A 497 -13.94 25.82 18.47
CA THR A 497 -14.01 25.98 17.02
C THR A 497 -15.42 25.74 16.48
N THR A 498 -15.75 26.41 15.39
CA THR A 498 -16.87 26.09 14.49
C THR A 498 -16.29 25.64 13.14
N GLU A 499 -17.13 25.31 12.15
CA GLU A 499 -16.64 24.99 10.79
C GLU A 499 -15.94 26.16 10.07
N SER A 500 -15.93 27.36 10.67
CA SER A 500 -15.30 28.56 10.09
C SER A 500 -14.55 29.45 11.09
N ASN A 501 -14.95 29.44 12.36
CA ASN A 501 -14.41 30.33 13.38
C ASN A 501 -13.58 29.55 14.38
N LEU A 502 -12.65 30.26 15.00
CA LEU A 502 -11.86 29.80 16.13
C LEU A 502 -12.05 30.84 17.25
N ALA A 503 -11.98 30.44 18.51
CA ALA A 503 -12.04 31.33 19.66
C ALA A 503 -11.12 30.81 20.77
N THR A 504 -10.45 31.70 21.50
CA THR A 504 -9.54 31.33 22.59
C THR A 504 -10.01 31.84 23.95
N PHE A 505 -9.88 30.97 24.93
CA PHE A 505 -10.00 31.29 26.35
C PHE A 505 -8.69 31.00 27.05
N LEU A 506 -8.21 31.94 27.88
CA LEU A 506 -7.25 31.63 28.94
C LEU A 506 -7.99 30.87 30.03
N PHE A 507 -7.44 29.74 30.46
CA PHE A 507 -7.95 28.95 31.56
C PHE A 507 -7.06 29.16 32.79
N PHE A 508 -7.67 29.32 33.96
CA PHE A 508 -6.98 29.44 35.24
C PHE A 508 -7.28 28.20 36.10
N PRO A 509 -6.42 27.16 36.08
CA PRO A 509 -6.71 25.87 36.72
C PRO A 509 -7.01 25.97 38.21
N GLN A 510 -6.39 26.92 38.92
CA GLN A 510 -6.56 27.09 40.36
C GLN A 510 -7.96 27.60 40.76
N SER A 511 -8.62 28.37 39.87
CA SER A 511 -9.95 28.91 40.11
C SER A 511 -11.04 28.28 39.23
N ASN A 512 -10.65 27.47 38.23
CA ASN A 512 -11.53 26.97 37.18
C ASN A 512 -12.26 28.10 36.41
N GLU A 513 -11.60 29.25 36.27
CA GLU A 513 -12.15 30.40 35.56
C GLU A 513 -11.61 30.51 34.14
N PHE A 514 -12.41 31.14 33.28
CA PHE A 514 -12.01 31.50 31.93
C PHE A 514 -11.90 33.01 31.77
N ALA A 515 -10.94 33.45 30.98
CA ALA A 515 -10.94 34.78 30.39
C ALA A 515 -10.90 34.66 28.87
N PHE A 516 -11.89 35.24 28.19
CA PHE A 516 -11.89 35.32 26.74
C PHE A 516 -10.70 36.15 26.25
N VAL A 517 -9.99 35.64 25.24
CA VAL A 517 -8.94 36.40 24.56
C VAL A 517 -9.62 37.23 23.48
N ASN A 518 -9.62 38.56 23.67
CA ASN A 518 -10.24 39.48 22.73
C ASN A 518 -9.71 39.28 21.31
N ASP A 519 -10.57 39.56 20.33
CA ASP A 519 -10.27 39.49 18.89
C ASP A 519 -9.92 38.09 18.36
N THR A 520 -10.15 37.02 19.15
CA THR A 520 -9.95 35.64 18.69
C THR A 520 -11.20 35.00 18.10
N ASP A 521 -12.43 35.37 18.48
CA ASP A 521 -13.67 34.84 17.84
C ASP A 521 -13.92 35.45 16.45
N ILE A 522 -13.17 34.95 15.47
CA ILE A 522 -13.22 35.43 14.08
C ILE A 522 -13.21 34.26 13.08
N PRO A 523 -13.66 34.48 11.83
CA PRO A 523 -13.49 33.50 10.76
C PRO A 523 -12.01 33.31 10.43
N VAL A 524 -11.56 32.05 10.45
CA VAL A 524 -10.20 31.64 10.08
C VAL A 524 -10.19 30.68 8.87
N GLY A 525 -11.37 30.24 8.43
CA GLY A 525 -11.54 29.47 7.20
C GLY A 525 -12.97 29.00 6.98
N SER A 526 -13.15 27.96 6.16
CA SER A 526 -14.45 27.40 5.83
C SER A 526 -14.42 25.88 5.68
N GLY A 527 -15.47 25.23 6.22
CA GLY A 527 -15.67 23.79 6.17
C GLY A 527 -14.62 23.01 6.96
N CYS A 528 -14.04 23.60 8.00
CA CYS A 528 -12.85 23.08 8.65
C CYS A 528 -13.10 21.75 9.39
N THR A 529 -12.18 20.79 9.21
CA THR A 529 -12.37 19.37 9.56
C THR A 529 -11.48 18.88 10.70
N ASP A 530 -10.28 19.44 10.84
CA ASP A 530 -9.33 18.99 11.86
C ASP A 530 -8.41 20.11 12.35
N PHE A 531 -8.11 20.10 13.66
CA PHE A 531 -7.40 21.17 14.35
C PHE A 531 -6.24 20.59 15.17
N ALA A 532 -5.06 21.20 15.07
CA ALA A 532 -3.86 20.81 15.79
C ALA A 532 -3.18 22.02 16.43
N VAL A 533 -2.60 21.80 17.60
CA VAL A 533 -1.79 22.76 18.35
C VAL A 533 -0.36 22.25 18.40
N SER A 534 0.63 23.10 18.18
CA SER A 534 2.04 22.72 18.32
C SER A 534 2.35 22.32 19.77
N PRO A 535 3.32 21.42 20.02
CA PRO A 535 3.66 21.01 21.38
C PRO A 535 4.05 22.15 22.33
N ASP A 536 4.60 23.27 21.82
CA ASP A 536 4.93 24.45 22.64
C ASP A 536 3.75 25.42 22.85
N GLY A 537 2.61 25.14 22.21
CA GLY A 537 1.38 25.92 22.30
C GLY A 537 1.43 27.26 21.57
N LYS A 538 2.44 27.50 20.72
CA LYS A 538 2.65 28.79 20.04
C LYS A 538 2.09 28.85 18.62
N ARG A 539 1.70 27.72 18.04
CA ARG A 539 1.25 27.65 16.64
C ARG A 539 0.03 26.76 16.52
N LEU A 540 -0.90 27.15 15.66
CA LEU A 540 -2.11 26.40 15.39
C LEU A 540 -2.21 26.09 13.90
N ALA A 541 -2.70 24.89 13.61
CA ALA A 541 -3.00 24.43 12.26
C ALA A 541 -4.47 24.00 12.20
N TYR A 542 -5.30 24.75 11.47
CA TYR A 542 -6.70 24.39 11.22
C TYR A 542 -6.87 24.00 9.75
N ALA A 543 -7.15 22.72 9.48
CA ALA A 543 -7.39 22.23 8.13
C ALA A 543 -8.79 22.62 7.64
N CYS A 544 -8.86 23.52 6.66
CA CYS A 544 -10.09 24.04 6.09
C CYS A 544 -10.20 23.74 4.58
N PRO A 545 -10.89 22.65 4.18
CA PRO A 545 -11.05 22.21 2.79
C PRO A 545 -11.59 23.28 1.82
N ASN A 546 -12.45 24.18 2.29
CA ASN A 546 -13.05 25.24 1.46
C ASN A 546 -12.25 26.56 1.49
N GLY A 547 -11.05 26.55 2.08
CA GLY A 547 -10.12 27.68 2.12
C GLY A 547 -10.12 28.45 3.45
N ASN A 548 -9.07 29.24 3.66
CA ASN A 548 -8.84 30.04 4.87
C ASN A 548 -9.19 31.53 4.71
N ASN A 549 -9.39 31.99 3.47
CA ASN A 549 -9.69 33.39 3.12
C ASN A 549 -10.54 33.48 1.84
N GLU A 550 -11.21 34.62 1.63
CA GLU A 550 -12.06 34.87 0.46
C GLU A 550 -11.24 35.16 -0.83
N GLU A 551 -9.93 35.35 -0.72
CA GLU A 551 -9.03 35.60 -1.85
C GLU A 551 -8.37 34.31 -2.34
N VAL A 552 -8.06 34.25 -3.64
CA VAL A 552 -7.69 33.06 -4.43
C VAL A 552 -6.28 32.54 -4.09
N THR A 553 -5.97 32.30 -2.82
CA THR A 553 -4.75 31.59 -2.43
C THR A 553 -4.93 30.08 -2.59
N PRO A 554 -3.90 29.36 -3.09
CA PRO A 554 -3.98 27.92 -3.29
C PRO A 554 -4.16 27.20 -1.96
N PHE A 555 -4.72 25.99 -2.01
CA PHE A 555 -5.03 25.14 -0.86
C PHE A 555 -3.89 25.12 0.18
N ALA A 556 -4.09 25.75 1.32
CA ALA A 556 -3.07 25.93 2.36
C ALA A 556 -3.66 25.76 3.76
N ILE A 557 -2.79 25.60 4.74
CA ILE A 557 -3.12 25.71 6.16
C ILE A 557 -2.38 26.94 6.70
N HIS A 558 -3.09 27.85 7.38
CA HIS A 558 -2.46 29.01 8.03
C HIS A 558 -1.75 28.58 9.31
N ASP A 559 -0.57 29.13 9.53
CA ASP A 559 0.13 29.07 10.80
C ASP A 559 -0.36 30.21 11.69
N LEU A 560 -1.35 29.92 12.53
CA LEU A 560 -2.04 30.94 13.32
C LEU A 560 -1.36 31.12 14.68
N ASP A 561 -1.13 32.39 15.07
CA ASP A 561 -0.78 32.73 16.45
C ASP A 561 -2.00 32.45 17.35
N PRO A 562 -1.85 31.68 18.44
CA PRO A 562 -2.93 31.33 19.36
C PRO A 562 -3.63 32.52 20.06
N VAL A 563 -3.11 33.74 19.97
CA VAL A 563 -3.72 34.95 20.52
C VAL A 563 -3.94 36.08 19.51
N ASP A 564 -3.51 35.93 18.24
CA ASP A 564 -3.73 36.91 17.17
C ASP A 564 -3.88 36.23 15.79
N TYR A 565 -5.11 35.91 15.41
CA TYR A 565 -5.39 35.20 14.15
C TYR A 565 -5.33 36.08 12.90
N HIS A 566 -5.27 37.41 13.04
CA HIS A 566 -5.25 38.32 11.89
C HIS A 566 -3.86 38.44 11.25
N ASN A 567 -2.82 37.98 11.94
CA ASN A 567 -1.44 38.02 11.47
C ASN A 567 -0.83 36.61 11.52
N PRO A 568 -1.17 35.73 10.57
CA PRO A 568 -0.55 34.41 10.50
C PRO A 568 0.96 34.54 10.30
N ASP A 569 1.72 33.67 10.97
CA ASP A 569 3.19 33.62 10.89
C ASP A 569 3.68 33.05 9.53
N GLY A 570 2.77 32.45 8.76
CA GLY A 570 3.00 31.91 7.43
C GLY A 570 1.88 30.97 6.99
N GLU A 571 2.11 30.28 5.88
CA GLU A 571 1.15 29.34 5.28
C GLU A 571 1.88 28.10 4.80
N TRP A 572 1.33 26.92 5.07
CA TRP A 572 1.79 25.64 4.53
C TRP A 572 0.94 25.28 3.31
N TYR A 573 1.55 25.30 2.12
CA TYR A 573 0.84 25.08 0.84
C TYR A 573 0.78 23.59 0.46
N LEU A 574 -0.44 23.09 0.23
CA LEU A 574 -0.74 21.74 -0.22
C LEU A 574 -1.04 21.71 -1.73
N GLY A 575 -1.17 20.50 -2.29
CA GLY A 575 -1.57 20.29 -3.69
C GLY A 575 -3.08 20.46 -3.93
N SER A 576 -3.89 20.12 -2.93
CA SER A 576 -5.36 20.16 -2.96
C SER A 576 -5.94 20.52 -1.58
N SER A 577 -7.27 20.56 -1.46
CA SER A 577 -8.02 20.90 -0.24
C SER A 577 -7.50 20.17 1.00
N PRO A 578 -7.08 20.89 2.06
CA PRO A 578 -6.58 20.27 3.28
C PRO A 578 -7.65 19.43 3.97
N VAL A 579 -7.26 18.28 4.53
CA VAL A 579 -8.15 17.36 5.25
C VAL A 579 -7.78 17.27 6.73
N SER A 580 -6.50 17.10 7.04
CA SER A 580 -6.01 16.90 8.40
C SER A 580 -4.54 17.30 8.52
N ALA A 581 -4.13 17.68 9.72
CA ALA A 581 -2.75 18.02 10.03
C ALA A 581 -2.39 17.66 11.47
N THR A 582 -1.10 17.42 11.73
CA THR A 582 -0.55 17.16 13.06
C THR A 582 0.90 17.61 13.13
N PHE A 583 1.35 18.08 14.29
CA PHE A 583 2.76 18.36 14.55
C PHE A 583 3.47 17.08 15.02
N ASN A 584 4.78 17.00 14.77
CA ASN A 584 5.63 16.01 15.43
C ASN A 584 5.88 16.37 16.90
N ALA A 585 6.48 15.45 17.67
CA ALA A 585 6.70 15.64 19.10
C ALA A 585 7.63 16.83 19.43
N ALA A 586 8.57 17.16 18.55
CA ALA A 586 9.46 18.30 18.70
C ALA A 586 8.80 19.64 18.32
N GLY A 587 7.71 19.59 17.53
CA GLY A 587 7.00 20.77 17.03
C GLY A 587 7.70 21.48 15.87
N ASP A 588 8.81 20.96 15.37
CA ASP A 588 9.58 21.54 14.25
C ASP A 588 9.09 21.07 12.86
N VAL A 589 8.27 20.02 12.81
CA VAL A 589 7.62 19.53 11.58
C VAL A 589 6.10 19.54 11.71
N LEU A 590 5.44 20.15 10.72
CA LEU A 590 4.01 19.96 10.48
C LEU A 590 3.82 18.89 9.41
N ILE A 591 2.99 17.91 9.71
CA ILE A 591 2.57 16.87 8.78
C ILE A 591 1.12 17.16 8.39
N ALA A 592 0.84 17.26 7.10
CA ALA A 592 -0.50 17.55 6.58
C ALA A 592 -0.89 16.61 5.45
N THR A 593 -2.19 16.53 5.17
CA THR A 593 -2.71 15.78 4.03
C THR A 593 -3.85 16.53 3.36
N ASP A 594 -3.88 16.43 2.03
CA ASP A 594 -5.00 16.88 1.20
C ASP A 594 -5.95 15.74 0.80
N GLY A 595 -5.80 14.58 1.44
CA GLY A 595 -6.54 13.37 1.13
C GLY A 595 -5.97 12.55 -0.02
N SER A 596 -5.01 13.07 -0.79
CA SER A 596 -4.32 12.32 -1.85
C SER A 596 -2.83 12.15 -1.60
N GLN A 597 -2.23 13.11 -0.89
CA GLN A 597 -0.81 13.16 -0.58
C GLN A 597 -0.59 13.47 0.91
N LEU A 598 0.58 13.07 1.41
CA LEU A 598 1.15 13.52 2.67
C LEU A 598 2.21 14.57 2.39
N PHE A 599 2.26 15.61 3.23
CA PHE A 599 3.20 16.71 3.13
C PHE A 599 3.88 16.91 4.48
N PHE A 600 5.20 17.09 4.47
CA PHE A 600 6.01 17.36 5.64
C PHE A 600 6.63 18.75 5.48
N PHE A 601 6.31 19.67 6.38
CA PHE A 601 6.78 21.05 6.32
C PHE A 601 7.66 21.38 7.51
N ASP A 602 8.68 22.19 7.26
CA ASP A 602 9.37 22.93 8.30
C ASP A 602 8.39 23.93 8.92
N VAL A 603 8.25 23.90 10.25
CA VAL A 603 7.31 24.78 10.96
C VAL A 603 7.80 26.23 10.99
N VAL A 604 9.11 26.46 11.07
CA VAL A 604 9.68 27.82 11.17
C VAL A 604 9.69 28.51 9.82
N THR A 605 10.08 27.80 8.76
CA THR A 605 10.23 28.39 7.42
C THR A 605 9.05 28.14 6.49
N HIS A 606 8.09 27.30 6.89
CA HIS A 606 6.92 26.86 6.11
C HIS A 606 7.27 26.15 4.79
N LEU A 607 8.53 25.72 4.63
CA LEU A 607 9.01 25.09 3.41
C LEU A 607 8.64 23.61 3.41
N LEU A 608 8.19 23.12 2.25
CA LEU A 608 7.98 21.69 2.03
C LEU A 608 9.33 20.96 2.09
N LEU A 609 9.45 20.01 3.01
CA LEU A 609 10.61 19.14 3.17
C LEU A 609 10.47 17.90 2.28
N GLU A 610 9.36 17.19 2.41
CA GLU A 610 9.07 15.92 1.74
C GLU A 610 7.58 15.80 1.41
N LYS A 611 7.24 14.99 0.41
CA LYS A 611 5.85 14.64 0.08
C LYS A 611 5.71 13.21 -0.43
N TYR A 612 4.58 12.58 -0.16
CA TYR A 612 4.31 11.19 -0.52
C TYR A 612 2.89 11.03 -1.07
N ASP A 613 2.74 10.29 -2.16
CA ASP A 613 1.43 9.91 -2.70
C ASP A 613 0.81 8.80 -1.84
N LEU A 614 -0.49 8.92 -1.51
CA LEU A 614 -1.20 7.92 -0.72
C LEU A 614 -1.71 6.73 -1.55
N GLY A 615 -1.79 6.86 -2.88
CA GLY A 615 -2.20 5.77 -3.78
C GLY A 615 -3.61 5.22 -3.51
N LEU A 616 -4.54 6.08 -3.09
CA LEU A 616 -5.88 5.66 -2.67
C LEU A 616 -6.73 5.06 -3.80
N SER A 617 -7.52 4.05 -3.46
CA SER A 617 -8.52 3.47 -4.37
C SER A 617 -9.71 4.41 -4.57
N ALA A 618 -10.46 4.23 -5.67
CA ALA A 618 -11.68 4.99 -5.89
C ALA A 618 -12.70 4.74 -4.75
N GLY A 619 -13.10 5.81 -4.06
CA GLY A 619 -14.03 5.76 -2.92
C GLY A 619 -13.35 5.77 -1.55
N ASP A 620 -12.04 5.55 -1.49
CA ASP A 620 -11.26 5.78 -0.26
C ASP A 620 -11.10 7.29 -0.05
N ALA A 621 -11.37 7.76 1.18
CA ALA A 621 -11.14 9.14 1.57
C ALA A 621 -10.41 9.18 2.90
N VAL A 622 -9.39 10.03 3.03
CA VAL A 622 -8.74 10.26 4.32
C VAL A 622 -9.69 11.05 5.23
N ARG A 623 -9.75 10.68 6.50
CA ARG A 623 -10.49 11.44 7.52
C ARG A 623 -9.57 12.19 8.46
N LYS A 624 -8.47 11.57 8.88
CA LYS A 624 -7.59 12.11 9.94
C LYS A 624 -6.21 11.48 9.87
N ILE A 625 -5.16 12.24 10.19
CA ILE A 625 -3.81 11.72 10.41
C ILE A 625 -3.37 11.94 11.85
N ARG A 626 -2.70 10.97 12.47
CA ARG A 626 -2.09 11.12 13.80
C ARG A 626 -0.78 10.36 13.86
N LEU A 627 0.13 10.80 14.73
CA LEU A 627 1.35 10.05 15.01
C LEU A 627 1.09 8.98 16.07
N SER A 628 1.78 7.85 15.95
CA SER A 628 1.92 6.93 17.07
C SER A 628 2.56 7.64 18.26
N ARG A 629 2.31 7.13 19.46
CA ARG A 629 2.71 7.81 20.69
C ARG A 629 4.22 8.00 20.83
N ASP A 630 4.99 7.06 20.30
CA ASP A 630 6.46 7.12 20.23
C ASP A 630 6.97 8.03 19.10
N GLY A 631 6.07 8.57 18.26
CA GLY A 631 6.39 9.47 17.16
C GLY A 631 7.08 8.78 15.98
N ASN A 632 7.16 7.45 15.95
CA ASN A 632 7.88 6.71 14.91
C ASN A 632 7.00 6.32 13.72
N LEU A 633 5.68 6.42 13.83
CA LEU A 633 4.74 6.07 12.78
C LEU A 633 3.73 7.21 12.58
N LEU A 634 3.44 7.51 11.32
CA LEU A 634 2.27 8.26 10.91
C LEU A 634 1.14 7.29 10.59
N LEU A 635 -0.02 7.52 11.17
CA LEU A 635 -1.25 6.74 11.00
C LEU A 635 -2.24 7.59 10.21
N VAL A 636 -2.73 7.05 9.10
CA VAL A 636 -3.72 7.71 8.22
C VAL A 636 -5.02 6.94 8.33
N PHE A 637 -6.00 7.55 9.00
CA PHE A 637 -7.31 6.96 9.18
C PHE A 637 -8.22 7.33 8.01
N MET A 638 -8.79 6.30 7.38
CA MET A 638 -9.69 6.44 6.24
C MET A 638 -11.13 6.55 6.73
N GLN A 639 -11.91 7.40 6.08
CA GLN A 639 -13.33 7.54 6.31
C GLN A 639 -14.04 6.22 6.03
N ASN A 640 -14.93 5.86 6.96
CA ASN A 640 -15.82 4.71 6.81
C ASN A 640 -17.24 5.17 7.15
N GLU A 641 -18.23 4.67 6.40
CA GLU A 641 -19.63 4.89 6.74
C GLU A 641 -19.92 4.26 8.12
N LEU A 642 -20.82 4.85 8.91
CA LEU A 642 -21.17 4.37 10.26
C LEU A 642 -21.59 2.87 10.26
N ASP A 643 -22.20 2.42 9.16
CA ASP A 643 -22.69 1.06 8.93
C ASP A 643 -21.76 0.21 8.04
N SER A 644 -20.55 0.68 7.73
CA SER A 644 -19.64 -0.09 6.89
C SER A 644 -19.23 -1.38 7.60
N ALA A 645 -19.02 -2.44 6.82
CA ALA A 645 -18.61 -3.73 7.38
C ALA A 645 -17.21 -3.66 8.02
N ASN A 646 -16.34 -2.80 7.46
CA ASN A 646 -14.93 -2.67 7.81
C ASN A 646 -14.50 -1.20 7.76
N GLY A 647 -13.40 -0.90 8.44
CA GLY A 647 -12.62 0.32 8.28
C GLY A 647 -11.21 0.09 7.74
N LYS A 648 -10.51 1.16 7.40
CA LYS A 648 -9.15 1.11 6.84
C LYS A 648 -8.22 2.13 7.49
N MET A 649 -6.99 1.74 7.75
CA MET A 649 -5.92 2.62 8.22
C MET A 649 -4.64 2.34 7.43
N LEU A 650 -3.98 3.39 6.94
CA LEU A 650 -2.61 3.30 6.41
C LEU A 650 -1.64 3.66 7.51
N TRP A 651 -0.42 3.13 7.44
CA TRP A 651 0.65 3.55 8.32
C TRP A 651 1.95 3.74 7.53
N MET A 652 2.79 4.66 8.02
CA MET A 652 4.06 5.02 7.40
C MET A 652 5.11 5.24 8.51
N PRO A 653 6.30 4.65 8.43
CA PRO A 653 7.41 5.04 9.29
C PRO A 653 7.71 6.53 9.12
N MET A 654 7.93 7.23 10.23
CA MET A 654 8.35 8.63 10.13
C MET A 654 9.66 8.73 9.36
N PRO A 655 9.71 9.54 8.29
CA PRO A 655 10.93 9.71 7.51
C PRO A 655 12.01 10.40 8.35
N ASP A 656 13.26 10.12 8.03
CA ASP A 656 14.39 10.82 8.63
C ASP A 656 14.52 12.21 7.98
N ILE A 657 13.88 13.20 8.58
CA ILE A 657 13.80 14.59 8.09
C ILE A 657 14.48 15.54 9.08
N GLU A 658 15.36 16.40 8.56
CA GLU A 658 15.98 17.47 9.33
C GLU A 658 15.17 18.76 9.15
N ALA A 659 14.61 19.29 10.24
CA ALA A 659 13.86 20.54 10.26
C ALA A 659 14.55 21.60 11.12
N THR A 660 14.17 22.86 10.91
CA THR A 660 14.65 23.99 11.70
C THR A 660 14.04 23.92 13.10
N THR A 661 14.91 23.80 14.12
CA THR A 661 14.46 23.74 15.51
C THR A 661 13.71 25.00 15.91
N LEU A 662 12.58 24.83 16.61
CA LEU A 662 11.81 25.94 17.17
C LEU A 662 12.65 26.79 18.16
N PRO A 663 12.53 28.13 18.13
CA PRO A 663 13.24 29.04 19.03
C PRO A 663 12.69 29.12 20.47
#